data_AF-L7F134-F1
#
_entry.id   AF-L7F134-F1
#
_cell.length_a   1.000
_cell.length_b   1.000
_cell.length_c   1.000
_cell.angle_alpha   90.00
_cell.angle_beta   90.00
_cell.angle_gamma   90.00
#
_symmetry.space_group_name_H-M   'P 1'
#
loop_
_entity.id
_entity.type
_entity.pdbx_description
1 polymer ?
#
loop_
_entity_poly.entity_id
_entity_poly.type
_entity_poly.pdbx_seq_one_letter_code
_entity_poly.pdbx_strand_id
1 'polypeptide(L)'
;ADLLYPPTAFDDTSRDRQHTALTDTRTAQPALGIAGLAAHALLTTAGVRPDMAAGHSYGELVALSAAGALDPETLLALSAERATAILSAAAQANGDDPGTMAAVSAGAEDVTAALRAADTPASVVVANHNSPKQTVISGPTEAVDEAVRVLRAAGLGAKRIPVACAFHSPLVAGAGERFATALAQQPVHATEFTVWSNRTAAPYGADAEAVRAELAAQIGAPVGFVAQIEAMYEAGARIFVEAGPGSVLTRLVGQILGDRPHRTVACEPRADSGLRGWLDALAQLAVAGLPVRTGWLFHGRDAVDATRTKAPKRPGWTVDGHLVRTAAGELLPGALAPARRVVETTTVTANDQDATPAAGRDALISEFLRTSREMVAAQRDVLLTYFGAAPGQWIPGPTAPEALQAVQTQTRPQVQQTAPETGPTYPPALYAVPVPAPASVSAAEGLTEAEVLGVVLEIISERTGYPVDMIEPDLDLEADLSVDSIKRAEIAGELAQRLGVGGAGDLTVLGDAELEDLAKARTAAGVTVWLAARLATAGPQPVPVPAPASVSAAEGLTEAEVLGVVLEIISERTGYPVDMIEPDLDLEADLSVDSIKRAEIAGELAQRLGVGGAGDLTVLGDAELEDLAKARTAAAVTAWLAARLTGPDEVEQQGAAGAATQPLLTEVAAVSPSPSPSPTPEVTGEAPKRFQLRPVLLEQQDRNGTPSRAGAGSTDPATVLAGKRFAILGDDDGGAVAREVVARLAGHGADAVVFDPEHLLTAADGTDGPVDGVLYLDPLASSRPPVLPEAFPVFKAALGLAPRWLFAVRVTTEGGTGAAELRSAGLHGLFRTVAREYPETDARVIDLVDDNGDTGAVAVADALLGELLAPDRTPVVLRTPVGRQGLELVESPLGTLGTTGAGPAGDGAAEAAALGLDRDSVVLLVGGARGITAKFATALASASRCRIELLGRTPAPEGPEDAATAAAGTRTELRAALAARGGLTPAAINREAELLLAQREITATLDELAALGSQARYHSVDFREQDAALQAVKEIHAEHGRLDGVVYAAGVIEDRLIAEKTTESFQRVYGTKTTGAETLLAALEQLPNRPAFAVLFGSISAVLGNRGQVDYAAANDALQSLGAAWSGRTGQRALTVHWGPWAPTGGHTGMVTPELGREYARRGVRLIDPEEGTAALLRELAWGTESAGAVVYTSSGW
;
A
#
# COMPACT_ATOMS: atom_id res chain seq x y z
N ALA A 1 -6.05 23.70 1.04
CA ALA A 1 -6.16 22.24 1.29
C ALA A 1 -4.93 21.54 0.73
N ASP A 2 -4.60 21.83 -0.52
CA ASP A 2 -3.61 21.20 -1.40
C ASP A 2 -2.13 21.25 -0.91
N LEU A 3 -1.83 21.98 0.17
CA LEU A 3 -0.53 21.94 0.87
C LEU A 3 -0.55 21.04 2.10
N LEU A 4 -1.71 20.84 2.73
CA LEU A 4 -1.91 19.95 3.89
C LEU A 4 -2.23 18.52 3.45
N TYR A 5 -2.92 18.40 2.32
CA TYR A 5 -3.16 17.15 1.60
C TYR A 5 -2.65 17.33 0.16
N PRO A 6 -1.32 17.34 -0.05
CA PRO A 6 -0.76 17.43 -1.39
C PRO A 6 -1.11 16.17 -2.20
N PRO A 7 -1.23 16.28 -3.54
CA PRO A 7 -1.35 15.11 -4.40
C PRO A 7 -0.11 14.23 -4.24
N THR A 8 -0.26 12.91 -4.23
CA THR A 8 0.84 11.96 -3.97
C THR A 8 2.05 12.23 -4.86
N ALA A 9 3.20 12.51 -4.25
CA ALA A 9 4.48 12.60 -4.97
C ALA A 9 5.00 11.21 -5.35
N PHE A 10 5.20 10.99 -6.64
CA PHE A 10 5.74 9.74 -7.21
C PHE A 10 7.20 9.86 -7.67
N ASP A 11 7.80 11.04 -7.48
CA ASP A 11 9.20 11.34 -7.73
C ASP A 11 9.72 12.23 -6.59
N ASP A 12 11.02 12.16 -6.30
CA ASP A 12 11.58 12.86 -5.14
C ASP A 12 11.66 14.38 -5.34
N THR A 13 11.77 14.88 -6.58
CA THR A 13 11.72 16.34 -6.84
C THR A 13 10.35 16.91 -6.47
N SER A 14 9.27 16.20 -6.79
CA SER A 14 7.92 16.55 -6.34
C SER A 14 7.76 16.41 -4.83
N ARG A 15 8.36 15.37 -4.23
CA ARG A 15 8.29 15.11 -2.78
C ARG A 15 8.98 16.23 -1.99
N ASP A 16 10.18 16.61 -2.39
CA ASP A 16 10.98 17.67 -1.79
C ASP A 16 10.35 19.04 -1.99
N ARG A 17 9.79 19.31 -3.18
CA ARG A 17 9.03 20.54 -3.46
C ARG A 17 7.78 20.64 -2.58
N GLN A 18 7.05 19.55 -2.38
CA GLN A 18 5.89 19.51 -1.47
C GLN A 18 6.31 19.70 -0.01
N HIS A 19 7.35 18.98 0.43
CA HIS A 19 7.91 19.08 1.77
C HIS A 19 8.42 20.50 2.07
N THR A 20 9.13 21.13 1.14
CA THR A 20 9.59 22.53 1.22
C THR A 20 8.40 23.50 1.31
N ALA A 21 7.37 23.31 0.48
CA ALA A 21 6.18 24.17 0.49
C ALA A 21 5.35 24.05 1.79
N LEU A 22 5.33 22.87 2.41
CA LEU A 22 4.69 22.61 3.70
C LEU A 22 5.52 23.15 4.89
N THR A 23 6.85 23.01 4.84
CA THR A 23 7.76 23.43 5.92
C THR A 23 8.07 24.92 5.94
N ASP A 24 7.77 25.67 4.87
CA ASP A 24 7.73 27.14 4.89
C ASP A 24 6.90 27.62 6.10
N THR A 25 7.48 28.48 6.95
CA THR A 25 6.86 28.92 8.21
C THR A 25 5.48 29.57 8.02
N ARG A 26 5.22 30.16 6.84
CA ARG A 26 3.93 30.76 6.47
C ARG A 26 2.83 29.71 6.21
N THR A 27 3.22 28.52 5.75
CA THR A 27 2.35 27.36 5.57
C THR A 27 2.27 26.53 6.85
N ALA A 28 3.43 26.23 7.45
CA ALA A 28 3.59 25.31 8.57
C ALA A 28 2.81 25.73 9.83
N GLN A 29 2.82 27.02 10.19
CA GLN A 29 2.07 27.49 11.37
C GLN A 29 0.55 27.25 11.20
N PRO A 30 -0.13 27.80 10.17
CA PRO A 30 -1.55 27.47 9.92
C PRO A 30 -1.83 25.96 9.79
N ALA A 31 -0.96 25.20 9.12
CA ALA A 31 -1.11 23.75 8.95
C ALA A 31 -1.13 23.00 10.29
N LEU A 32 -0.18 23.30 11.18
CA LEU A 32 -0.13 22.75 12.54
C LEU A 32 -1.34 23.17 13.39
N GLY A 33 -1.84 24.39 13.22
CA GLY A 33 -3.05 24.87 13.88
C GLY A 33 -4.30 24.07 13.49
N ILE A 34 -4.46 23.81 12.19
CA ILE A 34 -5.56 22.97 11.66
C ILE A 34 -5.46 21.54 12.22
N ALA A 35 -4.27 20.93 12.16
CA ALA A 35 -4.06 19.57 12.65
C ALA A 35 -4.33 19.44 14.16
N GLY A 36 -3.85 20.40 14.96
CA GLY A 36 -4.07 20.41 16.41
C GLY A 36 -5.54 20.60 16.81
N LEU A 37 -6.26 21.52 16.15
CA LEU A 37 -7.70 21.68 16.36
C LEU A 37 -8.50 20.47 15.91
N ALA A 38 -8.13 19.82 14.80
CA ALA A 38 -8.77 18.58 14.34
C ALA A 38 -8.57 17.43 15.35
N ALA A 39 -7.35 17.24 15.86
CA ALA A 39 -7.07 16.26 16.91
C ALA A 39 -7.88 16.55 18.19
N HIS A 40 -7.95 17.80 18.63
CA HIS A 40 -8.76 18.22 19.77
C HIS A 40 -10.27 17.95 19.57
N ALA A 41 -10.80 18.24 18.37
CA ALA A 41 -12.20 17.99 18.04
C ALA A 41 -12.55 16.49 18.02
N LEU A 42 -11.66 15.65 17.48
CA LEU A 42 -11.82 14.19 17.48
C LEU A 42 -11.78 13.60 18.90
N LEU A 43 -10.82 14.04 19.73
CA LEU A 43 -10.75 13.66 21.15
C LEU A 43 -12.03 14.07 21.91
N THR A 44 -12.50 15.31 21.71
CA THR A 44 -13.72 15.83 22.33
C THR A 44 -14.97 15.06 21.89
N THR A 45 -15.04 14.66 20.62
CA THR A 45 -16.10 13.78 20.09
C THR A 45 -16.08 12.42 20.80
N ALA A 46 -14.90 11.82 20.92
CA ALA A 46 -14.66 10.63 21.74
C ALA A 46 -14.84 10.83 23.25
N GLY A 47 -15.24 12.01 23.73
CA GLY A 47 -15.53 12.29 25.14
C GLY A 47 -14.30 12.62 25.99
N VAL A 48 -13.11 12.62 25.41
CA VAL A 48 -11.87 13.05 26.05
C VAL A 48 -11.82 14.58 26.03
N ARG A 49 -11.90 15.22 27.19
CA ARG A 49 -11.79 16.68 27.35
C ARG A 49 -10.56 17.01 28.21
N PRO A 50 -9.78 18.05 27.88
CA PRO A 50 -8.68 18.49 28.71
C PRO A 50 -9.19 19.25 29.95
N ASP A 51 -8.64 18.93 31.12
CA ASP A 51 -8.77 19.78 32.33
C ASP A 51 -7.85 21.02 32.23
N MET A 52 -6.72 20.87 31.52
CA MET A 52 -5.74 21.91 31.24
C MET A 52 -4.99 21.60 29.94
N ALA A 53 -4.43 22.64 29.31
CA ALA A 53 -3.59 22.52 28.12
C ALA A 53 -2.34 23.39 28.20
N ALA A 54 -1.36 23.02 27.39
CA ALA A 54 -0.15 23.76 27.10
C ALA A 54 0.20 23.54 25.63
N GLY A 55 0.89 24.50 25.04
CA GLY A 55 1.55 24.33 23.75
C GLY A 55 3.04 24.62 23.87
N HIS A 56 3.79 24.32 22.82
CA HIS A 56 5.20 24.67 22.67
C HIS A 56 5.35 25.69 21.54
N SER A 57 5.90 26.86 21.84
CA SER A 57 5.99 28.01 20.94
C SER A 57 4.64 28.30 20.25
N TYR A 58 4.53 28.12 18.94
CA TYR A 58 3.30 28.31 18.17
C TYR A 58 2.08 27.59 18.76
N GLY A 59 2.27 26.39 19.34
CA GLY A 59 1.18 25.60 19.92
C GLY A 59 0.43 26.31 21.05
N GLU A 60 1.00 27.33 21.70
CA GLU A 60 0.32 28.12 22.74
C GLU A 60 -0.91 28.87 22.18
N LEU A 61 -0.84 29.32 20.93
CA LEU A 61 -1.95 29.94 20.21
C LEU A 61 -3.06 28.92 19.90
N VAL A 62 -2.67 27.69 19.53
CA VAL A 62 -3.58 26.57 19.28
C VAL A 62 -4.27 26.12 20.57
N ALA A 63 -3.54 26.09 21.69
CA ALA A 63 -4.08 25.74 23.01
C ALA A 63 -5.12 26.77 23.50
N LEU A 64 -4.88 28.06 23.29
CA LEU A 64 -5.88 29.11 23.56
C LEU A 64 -7.11 29.00 22.67
N SER A 65 -6.95 28.61 21.40
CA SER A 65 -8.09 28.41 20.49
C SER A 65 -8.91 27.16 20.86
N ALA A 66 -8.25 26.05 21.18
CA ALA A 66 -8.91 24.85 21.71
C ALA A 66 -9.64 25.11 23.04
N ALA A 67 -9.16 26.07 23.83
CA ALA A 67 -9.82 26.54 25.05
C ALA A 67 -10.90 27.61 24.82
N GLY A 68 -11.26 27.93 23.58
CA GLY A 68 -12.32 28.89 23.24
C GLY A 68 -11.95 30.37 23.42
N ALA A 69 -10.71 30.70 23.78
CA ALA A 69 -10.28 32.10 23.89
C ALA A 69 -10.10 32.78 22.53
N LEU A 70 -9.81 32.00 21.48
CA LEU A 70 -9.71 32.43 20.09
C LEU A 70 -10.55 31.49 19.22
N ASP A 71 -11.43 32.02 18.37
CA ASP A 71 -12.14 31.16 17.42
C ASP A 71 -11.18 30.59 16.34
N PRO A 72 -11.56 29.50 15.64
CA PRO A 72 -10.68 28.86 14.65
C PRO A 72 -10.30 29.74 13.45
N GLU A 73 -11.15 30.68 13.03
CA GLU A 73 -10.86 31.59 11.90
C GLU A 73 -9.81 32.62 12.31
N THR A 74 -9.99 33.18 13.52
CA THR A 74 -9.02 34.05 14.20
C THR A 74 -7.68 33.35 14.41
N LEU A 75 -7.65 32.07 14.79
CA LEU A 75 -6.40 31.29 14.89
C LEU A 75 -5.64 31.28 13.55
N LEU A 76 -6.30 31.01 12.43
CA LEU A 76 -5.65 30.95 11.12
C LEU A 76 -5.10 32.31 10.69
N ALA A 77 -5.89 33.38 10.86
CA ALA A 77 -5.46 34.74 10.56
C ALA A 77 -4.23 35.15 11.41
N LEU A 78 -4.27 34.91 12.72
CA LEU A 78 -3.15 35.19 13.62
C LEU A 78 -1.94 34.29 13.34
N SER A 79 -2.13 33.05 12.88
CA SER A 79 -1.02 32.16 12.50
C SER A 79 -0.25 32.70 11.29
N ALA A 80 -0.97 33.18 10.27
CA ALA A 80 -0.37 33.79 9.09
C ALA A 80 0.32 35.12 9.41
N GLU A 81 -0.29 35.99 10.23
CA GLU A 81 0.34 37.24 10.66
C GLU A 81 1.54 37.00 11.60
N ARG A 82 1.50 36.02 12.50
CA ARG A 82 2.65 35.65 13.35
C ARG A 82 3.84 35.21 12.51
N ALA A 83 3.62 34.29 11.55
CA ALA A 83 4.66 33.86 10.62
C ALA A 83 5.23 35.05 9.80
N THR A 84 4.35 35.89 9.26
CA THR A 84 4.75 37.05 8.46
C THR A 84 5.52 38.08 9.28
N ALA A 85 5.09 38.36 10.52
CA ALA A 85 5.76 39.29 11.42
C ALA A 85 7.17 38.79 11.81
N ILE A 86 7.31 37.51 12.13
CA ILE A 86 8.60 36.90 12.48
C ILE A 86 9.59 36.98 11.32
N LEU A 87 9.19 36.54 10.12
CA LEU A 87 10.06 36.57 8.94
C LEU A 87 10.41 38.01 8.52
N SER A 88 9.45 38.95 8.64
CA SER A 88 9.71 40.38 8.38
C SER A 88 10.72 40.96 9.36
N ALA A 89 10.65 40.60 10.64
CA ALA A 89 11.57 41.09 11.66
C ALA A 89 12.98 40.52 11.46
N ALA A 90 13.09 39.21 11.20
CA ALA A 90 14.38 38.56 10.94
C ALA A 90 15.13 39.21 9.77
N ALA A 91 14.45 39.42 8.63
CA ALA A 91 15.00 40.08 7.45
C ALA A 91 15.33 41.58 7.65
N GLN A 92 14.75 42.23 8.67
CA GLN A 92 15.06 43.63 9.01
C GLN A 92 16.19 43.76 10.03
N ALA A 93 16.36 42.77 10.90
CA ALA A 93 17.27 42.87 12.06
C ALA A 93 18.75 42.65 11.70
N ASN A 94 19.05 41.83 10.70
CA ASN A 94 20.42 41.39 10.40
C ASN A 94 20.72 41.22 8.90
N GLY A 95 20.00 41.96 8.05
CA GLY A 95 20.17 41.91 6.59
C GLY A 95 19.74 40.57 6.00
N ASP A 96 20.57 40.00 5.12
CA ASP A 96 20.28 38.75 4.43
C ASP A 96 20.44 37.48 5.32
N ASP A 97 20.95 37.60 6.56
CA ASP A 97 21.02 36.49 7.53
C ASP A 97 19.83 36.53 8.52
N PRO A 98 18.79 35.69 8.35
CA PRO A 98 17.66 35.61 9.29
C PRO A 98 18.03 34.93 10.63
N GLY A 99 19.28 34.49 10.79
CA GLY A 99 19.78 33.73 11.93
C GLY A 99 19.34 32.26 11.91
N THR A 100 19.92 31.47 12.80
CA THR A 100 19.67 30.02 12.87
C THR A 100 19.50 29.55 14.32
N MET A 101 19.28 28.24 14.51
CA MET A 101 19.12 27.61 15.82
C MET A 101 19.89 26.31 15.91
N ALA A 102 20.30 25.91 17.12
CA ALA A 102 20.96 24.63 17.37
C ALA A 102 20.41 23.96 18.64
N ALA A 103 20.17 22.65 18.55
CA ALA A 103 19.84 21.81 19.70
C ALA A 103 21.13 21.39 20.41
N VAL A 104 21.10 21.42 21.74
CA VAL A 104 22.21 21.08 22.63
C VAL A 104 21.73 20.03 23.63
N SER A 105 22.41 18.90 23.70
CA SER A 105 22.11 17.74 24.55
C SER A 105 22.55 17.94 26.00
N ALA A 106 22.15 19.07 26.59
CA ALA A 106 22.49 19.48 27.95
C ALA A 106 21.38 20.34 28.56
N GLY A 107 21.38 20.49 29.89
CA GLY A 107 20.47 21.37 30.62
C GLY A 107 20.80 22.85 30.40
N ALA A 108 19.80 23.72 30.51
CA ALA A 108 19.95 25.14 30.20
C ALA A 108 21.00 25.85 31.07
N GLU A 109 21.18 25.42 32.32
CA GLU A 109 22.21 25.95 33.21
C GLU A 109 23.62 25.62 32.71
N ASP A 110 23.87 24.37 32.30
CA ASP A 110 25.16 23.92 31.75
C ASP A 110 25.49 24.63 30.44
N VAL A 111 24.51 24.74 29.53
CA VAL A 111 24.68 25.47 28.25
C VAL A 111 24.99 26.94 28.52
N THR A 112 24.23 27.60 29.40
CA THR A 112 24.46 29.01 29.74
C THR A 112 25.78 29.22 30.50
N ALA A 113 26.28 28.21 31.22
CA ALA A 113 27.60 28.24 31.84
C ALA A 113 28.73 28.08 30.81
N ALA A 114 28.59 27.13 29.86
CA ALA A 114 29.56 26.89 28.80
C ALA A 114 29.70 28.09 27.85
N LEU A 115 28.58 28.67 27.39
CA LEU A 115 28.59 29.87 26.54
C LEU A 115 29.26 31.07 27.25
N ARG A 116 29.03 31.25 28.55
CA ARG A 116 29.70 32.29 29.35
C ARG A 116 31.18 32.01 29.58
N ALA A 117 31.57 30.74 29.76
CA ALA A 117 32.97 30.36 29.95
C ALA A 117 33.81 30.57 28.68
N ALA A 118 33.17 30.53 27.51
CA ALA A 118 33.80 30.73 26.21
C ALA A 118 33.66 32.16 25.64
N ASP A 119 33.12 33.11 26.42
CA ASP A 119 32.88 34.49 26.01
C ASP A 119 32.09 34.63 24.69
N THR A 120 31.14 33.71 24.46
CA THR A 120 30.32 33.68 23.24
C THR A 120 29.48 34.96 23.13
N PRO A 121 29.31 35.55 21.93
CA PRO A 121 28.56 36.79 21.74
C PRO A 121 27.16 36.75 22.38
N ALA A 122 26.78 37.83 23.06
CA ALA A 122 25.47 37.98 23.71
C ALA A 122 24.26 37.98 22.74
N SER A 123 24.51 37.89 21.43
CA SER A 123 23.50 37.65 20.39
C SER A 123 23.06 36.19 20.32
N VAL A 124 23.83 35.24 20.87
CA VAL A 124 23.42 33.84 21.05
C VAL A 124 22.68 33.71 22.38
N VAL A 125 21.38 33.47 22.31
CA VAL A 125 20.51 33.28 23.47
C VAL A 125 19.98 31.87 23.55
N VAL A 126 19.58 31.44 24.75
CA VAL A 126 18.82 30.21 24.93
C VAL A 126 17.37 30.46 24.53
N ALA A 127 16.93 29.82 23.46
CA ALA A 127 15.59 29.94 22.88
C ALA A 127 14.57 29.00 23.54
N ASN A 128 14.97 27.78 23.90
CA ASN A 128 14.04 26.79 24.47
C ASN A 128 14.69 25.96 25.58
N HIS A 129 13.98 25.82 26.69
CA HIS A 129 14.27 24.85 27.75
C HIS A 129 13.33 23.65 27.53
N ASN A 130 13.75 22.70 26.67
CA ASN A 130 12.89 21.61 26.18
C ASN A 130 12.79 20.44 27.17
N SER A 131 13.90 20.04 27.78
CA SER A 131 13.93 19.03 28.85
C SER A 131 15.16 19.25 29.74
N PRO A 132 15.29 18.54 30.88
CA PRO A 132 16.50 18.60 31.71
C PRO A 132 17.79 18.19 31.00
N LYS A 133 17.70 17.57 29.81
CA LYS A 133 18.82 17.12 28.97
C LYS A 133 18.81 17.74 27.57
N GLN A 134 17.94 18.71 27.30
CA GLN A 134 17.83 19.33 25.98
C GLN A 134 17.50 20.81 26.04
N THR A 135 18.37 21.61 25.46
CA THR A 135 18.27 23.06 25.34
C THR A 135 18.41 23.46 23.88
N VAL A 136 17.75 24.53 23.43
CA VAL A 136 17.97 25.09 22.09
C VAL A 136 18.53 26.49 22.21
N ILE A 137 19.57 26.79 21.43
CA ILE A 137 20.16 28.13 21.29
C ILE A 137 19.77 28.76 19.94
N SER A 138 19.76 30.09 19.88
CA SER A 138 19.38 30.87 18.69
C SER A 138 20.16 32.18 18.60
N GLY A 139 20.43 32.65 17.39
CA GLY A 139 21.12 33.91 17.14
C GLY A 139 21.50 34.08 15.66
N PRO A 140 22.34 35.08 15.32
CA PRO A 140 22.95 35.20 14.00
C PRO A 140 23.67 33.90 13.60
N THR A 141 23.65 33.54 12.33
CA THR A 141 24.07 32.20 11.88
C THR A 141 25.50 31.87 12.29
N GLU A 142 26.47 32.73 11.92
CA GLU A 142 27.88 32.59 12.27
C GLU A 142 28.12 32.46 13.79
N ALA A 143 27.37 33.22 14.60
CA ALA A 143 27.51 33.20 16.05
C ALA A 143 26.96 31.90 16.67
N VAL A 144 25.91 31.31 16.09
CA VAL A 144 25.38 30.01 16.51
C VAL A 144 26.29 28.87 16.08
N ASP A 145 26.88 28.92 14.88
CA ASP A 145 27.82 27.90 14.41
C ASP A 145 29.11 27.90 15.26
N GLU A 146 29.62 29.08 15.61
CA GLU A 146 30.70 29.24 16.59
C GLU A 146 30.31 28.71 17.98
N ALA A 147 29.08 29.00 18.45
CA ALA A 147 28.57 28.46 19.70
C ALA A 147 28.46 26.93 19.68
N VAL A 148 28.05 26.31 18.56
CA VAL A 148 28.01 24.85 18.38
C VAL A 148 29.43 24.28 18.47
N ARG A 149 30.41 24.89 17.78
CA ARG A 149 31.82 24.48 17.82
C ARG A 149 32.39 24.54 19.24
N VAL A 150 32.11 25.62 19.95
CA VAL A 150 32.49 25.85 21.35
C VAL A 150 31.84 24.84 22.30
N LEU A 151 30.54 24.60 22.17
CA LEU A 151 29.80 23.65 23.01
C LEU A 151 30.29 22.21 22.81
N ARG A 152 30.56 21.82 21.55
CA ARG A 152 31.21 20.53 21.23
C ARG A 152 32.59 20.43 21.88
N ALA A 153 33.41 21.48 21.82
CA ALA A 153 34.71 21.52 22.49
C ALA A 153 34.63 21.47 24.03
N ALA A 154 33.50 21.91 24.61
CA ALA A 154 33.17 21.76 26.03
C ALA A 154 32.58 20.36 26.39
N GLY A 155 32.49 19.43 25.42
CA GLY A 155 31.95 18.08 25.61
C GLY A 155 30.42 18.00 25.56
N LEU A 156 29.72 19.07 25.13
CA LEU A 156 28.28 19.10 25.01
C LEU A 156 27.87 18.85 23.55
N GLY A 157 27.12 17.78 23.30
CA GLY A 157 26.64 17.46 21.94
C GLY A 157 25.70 18.56 21.42
N ALA A 158 26.09 19.22 20.32
CA ALA A 158 25.32 20.31 19.71
C ALA A 158 25.18 20.12 18.19
N LYS A 159 23.99 20.38 17.64
CA LYS A 159 23.67 20.24 16.20
C LYS A 159 22.70 21.33 15.75
N ARG A 160 22.95 21.93 14.58
CA ARG A 160 22.08 22.91 13.91
C ARG A 160 20.71 22.29 13.58
N ILE A 161 19.65 23.10 13.67
CA ILE A 161 18.27 22.70 13.35
C ILE A 161 17.87 23.41 12.04
N PRO A 162 17.26 22.71 11.05
CA PRO A 162 16.74 23.38 9.86
C PRO A 162 15.52 24.24 10.23
N VAL A 163 15.72 25.56 10.26
CA VAL A 163 14.69 26.56 10.61
C VAL A 163 14.82 27.78 9.70
N ALA A 164 13.70 28.47 9.44
CA ALA A 164 13.68 29.64 8.57
C ALA A 164 14.33 30.90 9.17
N CYS A 165 14.48 30.98 10.50
CA CYS A 165 15.12 32.09 11.21
C CYS A 165 15.46 31.70 12.66
N ALA A 166 16.18 32.57 13.37
CA ALA A 166 16.44 32.44 14.81
C ALA A 166 15.20 32.79 15.67
N PHE A 167 14.25 31.86 15.80
CA PHE A 167 13.08 32.01 16.67
C PHE A 167 13.46 32.22 18.15
N HIS A 168 12.63 32.94 18.92
CA HIS A 168 12.83 33.24 20.35
C HIS A 168 14.15 33.98 20.67
N SER A 169 14.65 34.76 19.71
CA SER A 169 15.88 35.54 19.80
C SER A 169 15.63 37.05 19.68
N PRO A 170 16.64 37.90 20.00
CA PRO A 170 16.56 39.34 19.74
C PRO A 170 16.28 39.70 18.27
N LEU A 171 16.66 38.86 17.30
CA LEU A 171 16.44 39.09 15.86
C LEU A 171 14.94 39.12 15.49
N VAL A 172 14.12 38.34 16.21
CA VAL A 172 12.67 38.26 15.96
C VAL A 172 11.85 39.07 16.97
N ALA A 173 12.47 39.69 17.98
CA ALA A 173 11.76 40.42 19.02
C ALA A 173 10.89 41.58 18.48
N GLY A 174 11.33 42.25 17.41
CA GLY A 174 10.55 43.30 16.74
C GLY A 174 9.22 42.82 16.13
N ALA A 175 9.06 41.52 15.88
CA ALA A 175 7.79 40.95 15.43
C ALA A 175 6.67 41.08 16.47
N GLY A 176 7.02 41.20 17.76
CA GLY A 176 6.05 41.36 18.85
C GLY A 176 5.17 42.60 18.72
N GLU A 177 5.73 43.73 18.27
CA GLU A 177 4.96 44.99 18.08
C GLU A 177 3.94 44.86 16.93
N ARG A 178 4.36 44.27 15.81
CA ARG A 178 3.47 43.98 14.68
C ARG A 178 2.38 42.98 15.08
N PHE A 179 2.75 41.91 15.79
CA PHE A 179 1.78 40.90 16.21
C PHE A 179 0.79 41.43 17.27
N ALA A 180 1.24 42.29 18.20
CA ALA A 180 0.36 43.01 19.12
C ALA A 180 -0.68 43.87 18.39
N THR A 181 -0.28 44.52 17.28
CA THR A 181 -1.19 45.31 16.44
C THR A 181 -2.27 44.43 15.78
N ALA A 182 -1.92 43.23 15.34
CA ALA A 182 -2.89 42.26 14.80
C ALA A 182 -3.81 41.70 15.90
N LEU A 183 -3.24 41.30 17.04
CA LEU A 183 -3.97 40.80 18.22
C LEU A 183 -5.00 41.79 18.77
N ALA A 184 -4.69 43.09 18.74
CA ALA A 184 -5.58 44.17 19.20
C ALA A 184 -6.86 44.31 18.36
N GLN A 185 -6.89 43.75 17.14
CA GLN A 185 -8.07 43.78 16.27
C GLN A 185 -9.00 42.57 16.48
N GLN A 186 -8.55 41.53 17.17
CA GLN A 186 -9.28 40.28 17.33
C GLN A 186 -10.04 40.20 18.67
N PRO A 187 -11.19 39.52 18.73
CA PRO A 187 -11.80 39.18 20.00
C PRO A 187 -10.92 38.16 20.76
N VAL A 188 -10.84 38.32 22.08
CA VAL A 188 -10.25 37.32 22.98
C VAL A 188 -11.26 37.05 24.08
N HIS A 189 -11.61 35.79 24.28
CA HIS A 189 -12.59 35.34 25.26
C HIS A 189 -11.91 34.67 26.46
N ALA A 190 -12.67 34.47 27.54
CA ALA A 190 -12.20 33.68 28.68
C ALA A 190 -12.11 32.20 28.30
N THR A 191 -11.07 31.50 28.77
CA THR A 191 -10.84 30.09 28.44
C THR A 191 -11.83 29.15 29.15
N GLU A 192 -12.30 28.11 28.45
CA GLU A 192 -13.16 27.05 29.01
C GLU A 192 -12.41 26.13 29.99
N PHE A 193 -11.09 25.97 29.81
CA PHE A 193 -10.19 25.21 30.66
C PHE A 193 -8.85 25.95 30.82
N THR A 194 -8.00 25.50 31.75
CA THR A 194 -6.74 26.21 32.06
C THR A 194 -5.71 26.06 30.95
N VAL A 195 -5.22 27.18 30.40
CA VAL A 195 -4.09 27.18 29.46
C VAL A 195 -2.85 27.74 30.15
N TRP A 196 -1.72 27.05 30.05
CA TRP A 196 -0.45 27.42 30.68
C TRP A 196 0.48 28.10 29.68
N SER A 197 1.14 29.19 30.08
CA SER A 197 2.04 29.93 29.20
C SER A 197 3.48 29.39 29.17
N ASN A 198 4.12 29.44 27.99
CA ASN A 198 5.53 29.04 27.86
C ASN A 198 6.51 30.00 28.57
N ARG A 199 6.19 31.29 28.66
CA ARG A 199 7.13 32.31 29.15
C ARG A 199 7.08 32.47 30.67
N THR A 200 5.89 32.37 31.25
CA THR A 200 5.67 32.57 32.70
C THR A 200 5.53 31.27 33.49
N ALA A 201 5.33 30.13 32.81
CA ALA A 201 4.96 28.86 33.43
C ALA A 201 3.73 28.97 34.35
N ALA A 202 2.83 29.91 34.07
CA ALA A 202 1.62 30.18 34.83
C ALA A 202 0.36 30.08 33.95
N PRO A 203 -0.83 29.88 34.54
CA PRO A 203 -2.09 29.98 33.83
C PRO A 203 -2.32 31.36 33.21
N TYR A 204 -2.88 31.38 31.99
CA TYR A 204 -3.47 32.59 31.42
C TYR A 204 -4.64 33.08 32.30
N GLY A 205 -4.71 34.40 32.49
CA GLY A 205 -5.82 35.06 33.17
C GLY A 205 -7.01 35.30 32.23
N ALA A 206 -8.16 35.69 32.81
CA ALA A 206 -9.37 36.04 32.05
C ALA A 206 -9.35 37.45 31.43
N ASP A 207 -8.26 38.21 31.59
CA ASP A 207 -8.09 39.54 31.01
C ASP A 207 -7.54 39.43 29.59
N ALA A 208 -8.38 39.79 28.61
CA ALA A 208 -8.05 39.77 27.19
C ALA A 208 -6.79 40.59 26.85
N GLU A 209 -6.56 41.74 27.50
CA GLU A 209 -5.37 42.55 27.22
C GLU A 209 -4.10 41.90 27.76
N ALA A 210 -4.17 41.23 28.92
CA ALA A 210 -3.08 40.44 29.44
C ALA A 210 -2.75 39.25 28.53
N VAL A 211 -3.76 38.54 28.01
CA VAL A 211 -3.57 37.43 27.04
C VAL A 211 -2.87 37.93 25.76
N ARG A 212 -3.31 39.07 25.19
CA ARG A 212 -2.66 39.67 24.01
C ARG A 212 -1.21 40.06 24.28
N ALA A 213 -0.96 40.75 25.40
CA ALA A 213 0.37 41.22 25.77
C ALA A 213 1.34 40.05 25.97
N GLU A 214 0.88 38.96 26.58
CA GLU A 214 1.66 37.74 26.78
C GLU A 214 2.00 37.05 25.45
N LEU A 215 1.02 36.88 24.55
CA LEU A 215 1.22 36.31 23.22
C LEU A 215 2.19 37.14 22.35
N ALA A 216 2.13 38.46 22.44
CA ALA A 216 3.09 39.34 21.75
C ALA A 216 4.51 39.23 22.33
N ALA A 217 4.63 39.18 23.67
CA ALA A 217 5.91 39.03 24.35
C ALA A 217 6.56 37.66 24.12
N GLN A 218 5.77 36.61 23.89
CA GLN A 218 6.24 35.24 23.67
C GLN A 218 7.20 35.10 22.48
N ILE A 219 6.99 35.85 21.40
CA ILE A 219 7.72 35.68 20.13
C ILE A 219 9.24 35.89 20.30
N GLY A 220 9.65 36.89 21.08
CA GLY A 220 11.05 37.22 21.36
C GLY A 220 11.57 36.67 22.69
N ALA A 221 10.79 35.85 23.40
CA ALA A 221 11.13 35.33 24.73
C ALA A 221 11.39 33.81 24.71
N PRO A 222 12.24 33.28 25.61
CA PRO A 222 12.52 31.84 25.68
C PRO A 222 11.29 31.00 26.03
N VAL A 223 11.21 29.79 25.45
CA VAL A 223 10.18 28.79 25.72
C VAL A 223 10.56 27.96 26.94
N GLY A 224 9.95 28.23 28.09
CA GLY A 224 10.16 27.54 29.37
C GLY A 224 9.38 26.23 29.51
N PHE A 225 9.49 25.31 28.55
CA PHE A 225 8.67 24.08 28.51
C PHE A 225 8.87 23.18 29.75
N VAL A 226 10.10 23.04 30.25
CA VAL A 226 10.38 22.34 31.53
C VAL A 226 9.51 22.91 32.67
N ALA A 227 9.58 24.22 32.92
CA ALA A 227 8.86 24.86 34.02
C ALA A 227 7.34 24.77 33.85
N GLN A 228 6.84 24.87 32.62
CA GLN A 228 5.43 24.73 32.29
C GLN A 228 4.90 23.32 32.64
N ILE A 229 5.61 22.26 32.24
CA ILE A 229 5.21 20.86 32.53
C ILE A 229 5.35 20.53 34.03
N GLU A 230 6.38 21.04 34.71
CA GLU A 230 6.50 20.93 36.16
C GLU A 230 5.30 21.56 36.88
N ALA A 231 4.95 22.80 36.53
CA ALA A 231 3.83 23.50 37.15
C ALA A 231 2.46 22.85 36.83
N MET A 232 2.27 22.29 35.63
CA MET A 232 1.11 21.44 35.31
C MET A 232 1.06 20.17 36.17
N TYR A 233 2.20 19.51 36.41
CA TYR A 233 2.28 18.31 37.23
C TYR A 233 2.01 18.63 38.72
N GLU A 234 2.49 19.76 39.22
CA GLU A 234 2.16 20.29 40.56
C GLU A 234 0.67 20.62 40.68
N ALA A 235 0.06 21.19 39.63
CA ALA A 235 -1.38 21.44 39.55
C ALA A 235 -2.24 20.16 39.37
N GLY A 236 -1.61 18.99 39.26
CA GLY A 236 -2.29 17.69 39.28
C GLY A 236 -2.35 16.95 37.94
N ALA A 237 -1.74 17.45 36.87
CA ALA A 237 -1.70 16.74 35.59
C ALA A 237 -0.95 15.40 35.70
N ARG A 238 -1.57 14.31 35.25
CA ARG A 238 -0.98 12.96 35.26
C ARG A 238 -1.04 12.25 33.91
N ILE A 239 -1.92 12.68 33.02
CA ILE A 239 -2.09 12.11 31.68
C ILE A 239 -1.93 13.26 30.69
N PHE A 240 -0.90 13.18 29.86
CA PHE A 240 -0.52 14.20 28.89
C PHE A 240 -0.79 13.67 27.49
N VAL A 241 -1.56 14.41 26.69
CA VAL A 241 -1.96 14.00 25.33
C VAL A 241 -1.42 15.00 24.32
N GLU A 242 -0.58 14.53 23.39
CA GLU A 242 -0.07 15.32 22.27
C GLU A 242 -1.12 15.33 21.16
N ALA A 243 -1.84 16.46 21.06
CA ALA A 243 -2.88 16.70 20.07
C ALA A 243 -2.29 17.37 18.82
N GLY A 244 -1.65 16.56 17.98
CA GLY A 244 -1.00 16.97 16.74
C GLY A 244 -0.19 15.81 16.13
N PRO A 245 0.48 16.04 14.99
CA PRO A 245 1.33 15.05 14.36
C PRO A 245 2.64 14.83 15.14
N GLY A 246 3.07 13.58 15.25
CA GLY A 246 4.33 13.18 15.88
C GLY A 246 4.23 12.82 17.36
N SER A 247 5.40 12.70 17.99
CA SER A 247 5.60 12.25 19.37
C SER A 247 6.71 13.04 20.08
N VAL A 248 6.89 14.31 19.71
CA VAL A 248 8.00 15.14 20.21
C VAL A 248 7.71 15.60 21.64
N LEU A 249 6.54 16.20 21.87
CA LEU A 249 6.15 16.70 23.18
C LEU A 249 5.94 15.56 24.19
N THR A 250 5.39 14.43 23.72
CA THR A 250 5.27 13.15 24.46
C THR A 250 6.63 12.71 25.02
N ARG A 251 7.70 12.74 24.20
CA ARG A 251 9.05 12.40 24.64
C ARG A 251 9.66 13.45 25.57
N LEU A 252 9.44 14.74 25.32
CA LEU A 252 9.93 15.82 26.20
C LEU A 252 9.28 15.76 27.59
N VAL A 253 7.96 15.56 27.68
CA VAL A 253 7.25 15.36 28.94
C VAL A 253 7.80 14.13 29.69
N GLY A 254 8.04 13.02 28.99
CA GLY A 254 8.69 11.85 29.58
C GLY A 254 10.09 12.12 30.14
N GLN A 255 10.89 12.93 29.46
CA GLN A 255 12.22 13.35 29.93
C GLN A 255 12.17 14.33 31.12
N ILE A 256 11.16 15.20 31.18
CA ILE A 256 10.95 16.13 32.30
C ILE A 256 10.50 15.35 33.53
N LEU A 257 9.45 14.53 33.39
CA LEU A 257 8.83 13.85 34.53
C LEU A 257 9.63 12.63 35.00
N GLY A 258 10.35 11.94 34.10
CA GLY A 258 11.16 10.76 34.44
C GLY A 258 10.30 9.66 35.07
N ASP A 259 10.80 9.03 36.13
CA ASP A 259 10.11 7.93 36.83
C ASP A 259 8.89 8.36 37.66
N ARG A 260 8.55 9.66 37.69
CA ARG A 260 7.37 10.16 38.40
C ARG A 260 6.09 9.58 37.78
N PRO A 261 5.06 9.20 38.57
CA PRO A 261 3.83 8.62 38.02
C PRO A 261 3.12 9.55 37.04
N HIS A 262 3.20 9.25 35.75
CA HIS A 262 2.53 9.96 34.67
C HIS A 262 2.29 9.00 33.50
N ARG A 263 1.49 9.43 32.52
CA ARG A 263 1.36 8.75 31.22
C ARG A 263 1.33 9.77 30.10
N THR A 264 2.03 9.48 29.02
CA THR A 264 2.04 10.29 27.79
C THR A 264 1.38 9.50 26.66
N VAL A 265 0.61 10.18 25.81
CA VAL A 265 -0.09 9.58 24.66
C VAL A 265 0.00 10.52 23.47
N ALA A 266 0.55 10.04 22.35
CA ALA A 266 0.54 10.75 21.07
C ALA A 266 -0.64 10.29 20.22
N CYS A 267 -1.34 11.22 19.55
CA CYS A 267 -2.44 10.87 18.65
C CYS A 267 -1.95 10.23 17.34
N GLU A 268 -0.79 10.64 16.85
CA GLU A 268 -0.22 10.19 15.57
C GLU A 268 1.31 10.08 15.70
N PRO A 269 1.84 9.04 16.37
CA PRO A 269 3.24 8.99 16.80
C PRO A 269 4.26 8.87 15.65
N ARG A 270 3.83 8.45 14.45
CA ARG A 270 4.61 8.26 13.22
C ARG A 270 3.76 8.63 11.99
N ALA A 271 4.40 8.94 10.87
CA ALA A 271 3.74 9.37 9.63
C ALA A 271 2.81 8.33 8.98
N ASP A 272 3.03 7.04 9.25
CA ASP A 272 2.20 5.92 8.78
C ASP A 272 1.01 5.60 9.70
N SER A 273 0.95 6.22 10.88
CA SER A 273 0.04 5.80 11.95
C SER A 273 -1.43 6.06 11.65
N GLY A 274 -1.75 7.24 11.09
CA GLY A 274 -3.11 7.63 10.67
C GLY A 274 -4.22 7.21 11.64
N LEU A 275 -5.28 6.58 11.09
CA LEU A 275 -6.42 6.10 11.90
C LEU A 275 -6.03 5.06 12.95
N ARG A 276 -5.01 4.21 12.69
CA ARG A 276 -4.55 3.19 13.65
C ARG A 276 -3.96 3.85 14.89
N GLY A 277 -3.03 4.78 14.72
CA GLY A 277 -2.43 5.52 15.84
C GLY A 277 -3.46 6.27 16.68
N TRP A 278 -4.45 6.87 16.04
CA TRP A 278 -5.53 7.57 16.74
C TRP A 278 -6.44 6.61 17.53
N LEU A 279 -6.76 5.44 16.98
CA LEU A 279 -7.50 4.39 17.71
C LEU A 279 -6.68 3.81 18.87
N ASP A 280 -5.38 3.60 18.68
CA ASP A 280 -4.46 3.16 19.74
C ASP A 280 -4.34 4.21 20.85
N ALA A 281 -4.32 5.50 20.52
CA ALA A 281 -4.36 6.59 21.49
C ALA A 281 -5.66 6.55 22.33
N LEU A 282 -6.83 6.38 21.69
CA LEU A 282 -8.09 6.20 22.41
C LEU A 282 -8.09 4.94 23.31
N ALA A 283 -7.52 3.83 22.83
CA ALA A 283 -7.40 2.61 23.63
C ALA A 283 -6.51 2.83 24.86
N GLN A 284 -5.37 3.51 24.71
CA GLN A 284 -4.48 3.84 25.82
C GLN A 284 -5.14 4.76 26.86
N LEU A 285 -5.94 5.74 26.42
CA LEU A 285 -6.69 6.62 27.32
C LEU A 285 -7.80 5.86 28.06
N ALA A 286 -8.52 4.95 27.38
CA ALA A 286 -9.51 4.09 28.02
C ALA A 286 -8.88 3.16 29.07
N VAL A 287 -7.72 2.55 28.75
CA VAL A 287 -6.93 1.72 29.69
C VAL A 287 -6.37 2.54 30.85
N ALA A 288 -6.06 3.82 30.64
CA ALA A 288 -5.70 4.76 31.70
C ALA A 288 -6.90 5.22 32.57
N GLY A 289 -8.12 4.78 32.25
CA GLY A 289 -9.32 5.05 33.03
C GLY A 289 -10.14 6.26 32.58
N LEU A 290 -9.81 6.90 31.43
CA LEU A 290 -10.64 7.98 30.90
C LEU A 290 -11.96 7.44 30.30
N PRO A 291 -13.07 8.18 30.41
CA PRO A 291 -14.36 7.80 29.83
C PRO A 291 -14.39 8.03 28.30
N VAL A 292 -13.78 7.12 27.55
CA VAL A 292 -13.77 7.15 26.08
C VAL A 292 -15.09 6.62 25.50
N ARG A 293 -15.70 7.40 24.61
CA ARG A 293 -16.97 7.10 23.92
C ARG A 293 -16.70 6.76 22.46
N THR A 294 -16.69 5.47 22.13
CA THR A 294 -16.43 4.95 20.78
C THR A 294 -17.67 4.73 19.93
N GLY A 295 -18.89 4.79 20.52
CA GLY A 295 -20.14 4.42 19.84
C GLY A 295 -20.42 5.16 18.52
N TRP A 296 -19.92 6.39 18.36
CA TRP A 296 -20.09 7.18 17.15
C TRP A 296 -19.28 6.65 15.94
N LEU A 297 -18.20 5.90 16.18
CA LEU A 297 -17.40 5.23 15.14
C LEU A 297 -18.18 4.14 14.40
N PHE A 298 -19.34 3.74 14.95
CA PHE A 298 -20.21 2.69 14.42
C PHE A 298 -21.53 3.24 13.85
N HIS A 299 -21.70 4.56 13.74
CA HIS A 299 -22.88 5.12 13.07
C HIS A 299 -22.99 4.61 11.62
N GLY A 300 -24.21 4.21 11.23
CA GLY A 300 -24.47 3.61 9.92
C GLY A 300 -24.04 2.14 9.76
N ARG A 301 -23.54 1.49 10.82
CA ARG A 301 -23.14 0.07 10.82
C ARG A 301 -24.05 -0.75 11.74
N ASP A 302 -24.27 -2.02 11.40
CA ASP A 302 -25.05 -2.96 12.23
C ASP A 302 -24.20 -3.50 13.41
N ALA A 303 -23.76 -2.59 14.27
CA ALA A 303 -22.91 -2.88 15.42
C ALA A 303 -23.74 -3.03 16.71
N VAL A 304 -23.54 -4.13 17.42
CA VAL A 304 -24.27 -4.43 18.67
C VAL A 304 -23.40 -4.13 19.89
N ASP A 305 -23.96 -3.42 20.87
CA ASP A 305 -23.30 -3.13 22.16
C ASP A 305 -23.05 -4.44 22.94
N ALA A 306 -21.79 -4.87 22.96
CA ALA A 306 -21.36 -6.11 23.62
C ALA A 306 -21.68 -6.16 25.13
N THR A 307 -21.87 -5.02 25.79
CA THR A 307 -22.26 -4.97 27.21
C THR A 307 -23.77 -5.24 27.42
N ARG A 308 -24.57 -5.02 26.37
CA ARG A 308 -26.01 -5.36 26.32
C ARG A 308 -26.26 -6.74 25.74
N THR A 309 -25.33 -7.25 24.93
CA THR A 309 -25.34 -8.63 24.46
C THR A 309 -25.23 -9.60 25.64
N LYS A 310 -26.24 -10.45 25.80
CA LYS A 310 -26.34 -11.38 26.92
C LYS A 310 -25.26 -12.46 26.80
N ALA A 311 -24.23 -12.39 27.63
CA ALA A 311 -23.12 -13.34 27.61
C ALA A 311 -23.62 -14.80 27.65
N PRO A 312 -23.14 -15.69 26.76
CA PRO A 312 -23.55 -17.09 26.75
C PRO A 312 -23.15 -17.75 28.08
N LYS A 313 -24.04 -18.58 28.63
CA LYS A 313 -23.74 -19.34 29.85
C LYS A 313 -22.55 -20.27 29.57
N ARG A 314 -21.61 -20.35 30.52
CA ARG A 314 -20.49 -21.30 30.45
C ARG A 314 -21.03 -22.72 30.20
N PRO A 315 -20.51 -23.46 29.21
CA PRO A 315 -20.91 -24.84 29.01
C PRO A 315 -20.52 -25.67 30.23
N GLY A 316 -21.45 -26.50 30.68
CA GLY A 316 -21.26 -27.49 31.74
C GLY A 316 -22.10 -28.70 31.43
N TRP A 317 -21.82 -29.83 32.09
CA TRP A 317 -22.59 -31.06 31.92
C TRP A 317 -23.28 -31.44 33.23
N THR A 318 -24.44 -32.10 33.11
CA THR A 318 -25.13 -32.76 34.22
C THR A 318 -25.09 -34.28 33.97
N VAL A 319 -24.71 -35.03 35.00
CA VAL A 319 -24.59 -36.50 34.96
C VAL A 319 -25.42 -37.06 36.10
N ASP A 320 -26.50 -37.78 35.77
CA ASP A 320 -27.47 -38.30 36.75
C ASP A 320 -27.37 -39.82 36.96
N GLY A 321 -26.21 -40.39 36.60
CA GLY A 321 -25.92 -41.83 36.69
C GLY A 321 -26.56 -42.68 35.59
N HIS A 322 -27.48 -42.11 34.80
CA HIS A 322 -28.10 -42.79 33.66
C HIS A 322 -27.86 -42.04 32.34
N LEU A 323 -27.74 -40.72 32.37
CA LEU A 323 -27.56 -39.86 31.20
C LEU A 323 -26.47 -38.81 31.46
N VAL A 324 -25.82 -38.38 30.37
CA VAL A 324 -24.97 -37.18 30.33
C VAL A 324 -25.67 -36.13 29.47
N ARG A 325 -25.88 -34.95 30.02
CA ARG A 325 -26.59 -33.84 29.38
C ARG A 325 -25.79 -32.55 29.43
N THR A 326 -26.00 -31.65 28.49
CA THR A 326 -25.52 -30.26 28.56
C THR A 326 -26.20 -29.50 29.71
N ALA A 327 -25.69 -28.32 30.05
CA ALA A 327 -26.33 -27.40 31.00
C ALA A 327 -27.69 -26.86 30.51
N ALA A 328 -28.04 -27.07 29.24
CA ALA A 328 -29.37 -26.83 28.68
C ALA A 328 -30.31 -28.04 28.80
N GLY A 329 -29.82 -29.20 29.29
CA GLY A 329 -30.59 -30.43 29.48
C GLY A 329 -30.64 -31.38 28.28
N GLU A 330 -30.01 -31.00 27.17
CA GLU A 330 -29.88 -31.79 25.94
C GLU A 330 -28.90 -32.95 26.12
N LEU A 331 -29.12 -34.07 25.43
CA LEU A 331 -28.16 -35.18 25.41
C LEU A 331 -26.93 -34.81 24.57
N LEU A 332 -25.74 -35.26 24.98
CA LEU A 332 -24.55 -35.12 24.16
C LEU A 332 -24.67 -35.92 22.85
N PRO A 333 -24.06 -35.46 21.74
CA PRO A 333 -23.96 -36.23 20.51
C PRO A 333 -23.39 -37.63 20.78
N GLY A 334 -24.10 -38.68 20.33
CA GLY A 334 -23.72 -40.09 20.58
C GLY A 334 -24.13 -40.67 21.94
N ALA A 335 -24.73 -39.89 22.85
CA ALA A 335 -25.23 -40.43 24.11
C ALA A 335 -26.47 -41.32 23.92
N LEU A 336 -26.58 -42.38 24.74
CA LEU A 336 -27.73 -43.30 24.74
C LEU A 336 -29.03 -42.55 25.11
N ALA A 337 -29.94 -42.42 24.14
CA ALA A 337 -31.26 -41.83 24.38
C ALA A 337 -32.23 -42.84 25.03
N PRO A 338 -33.07 -42.43 25.99
CA PRO A 338 -34.11 -43.30 26.55
C PRO A 338 -35.10 -43.78 25.48
N ALA A 339 -35.49 -45.06 25.54
CA ALA A 339 -36.45 -45.64 24.61
C ALA A 339 -37.81 -44.92 24.69
N ARG A 340 -38.25 -44.32 23.57
CA ARG A 340 -39.59 -43.72 23.46
C ARG A 340 -40.65 -44.81 23.28
N ARG A 341 -41.71 -44.72 24.06
CA ARG A 341 -42.87 -45.62 23.95
C ARG A 341 -43.75 -45.16 22.80
N VAL A 342 -43.81 -45.96 21.72
CA VAL A 342 -44.78 -45.75 20.64
C VAL A 342 -46.19 -46.01 21.19
N VAL A 343 -47.11 -45.10 20.95
CA VAL A 343 -48.54 -45.28 21.28
C VAL A 343 -49.21 -45.91 20.06
N GLU A 344 -49.50 -47.21 20.13
CA GLU A 344 -50.41 -47.85 19.19
C GLU A 344 -51.84 -47.40 19.49
N THR A 345 -52.46 -46.63 18.59
CA THR A 345 -53.88 -46.26 18.71
C THR A 345 -54.73 -47.40 18.16
N THR A 346 -55.33 -48.17 19.07
CA THR A 346 -56.10 -49.39 18.76
C THR A 346 -57.39 -49.09 17.98
N THR A 347 -57.71 -49.94 17.01
CA THR A 347 -59.01 -49.98 16.31
C THR A 347 -60.12 -50.52 17.21
N VAL A 348 -61.30 -49.88 17.20
CA VAL A 348 -62.56 -50.48 17.65
C VAL A 348 -63.67 -50.10 16.67
N THR A 349 -64.48 -51.09 16.31
CA THR A 349 -65.58 -51.03 15.34
C THR A 349 -66.93 -50.74 16.00
N ALA A 350 -67.84 -50.10 15.25
CA ALA A 350 -69.29 -50.17 15.49
C ALA A 350 -70.05 -50.02 14.16
N ASN A 351 -71.08 -50.85 13.97
CA ASN A 351 -71.96 -50.88 12.79
C ASN A 351 -73.01 -49.72 12.86
N ASP A 352 -73.89 -49.44 11.90
CA ASP A 352 -74.29 -50.13 10.65
C ASP A 352 -75.00 -49.15 9.68
N GLN A 353 -75.20 -49.58 8.43
CA GLN A 353 -76.26 -49.18 7.47
C GLN A 353 -76.82 -47.72 7.48
N ASP A 354 -76.39 -46.88 6.52
CA ASP A 354 -77.18 -46.57 5.32
C ASP A 354 -76.45 -45.63 4.32
N ALA A 355 -76.97 -45.56 3.08
CA ALA A 355 -76.65 -44.61 2.00
C ALA A 355 -75.48 -44.90 1.01
N THR A 356 -75.83 -44.62 -0.26
CA THR A 356 -75.19 -44.85 -1.57
C THR A 356 -73.80 -44.23 -1.85
N PRO A 357 -73.07 -44.73 -2.88
CA PRO A 357 -71.69 -44.31 -3.18
C PRO A 357 -71.60 -42.96 -3.90
N ALA A 358 -71.36 -41.87 -3.15
CA ALA A 358 -71.13 -40.54 -3.72
C ALA A 358 -70.21 -39.63 -2.86
N ALA A 359 -69.01 -40.10 -2.47
CA ALA A 359 -68.07 -39.29 -1.68
C ALA A 359 -66.56 -39.54 -1.93
N GLY A 360 -66.20 -40.37 -2.93
CA GLY A 360 -64.80 -40.82 -3.09
C GLY A 360 -63.78 -39.72 -3.39
N ARG A 361 -64.18 -38.63 -4.06
CA ARG A 361 -63.25 -37.55 -4.45
C ARG A 361 -63.01 -36.54 -3.33
N ASP A 362 -64.05 -36.13 -2.61
CA ASP A 362 -63.93 -35.16 -1.51
C ASP A 362 -63.30 -35.77 -0.26
N ALA A 363 -63.48 -37.07 -0.03
CA ALA A 363 -62.75 -37.80 1.00
C ALA A 363 -61.24 -37.87 0.68
N LEU A 364 -60.87 -38.23 -0.56
CA LEU A 364 -59.46 -38.25 -0.98
C LEU A 364 -58.82 -36.85 -1.00
N ILE A 365 -59.56 -35.82 -1.42
CA ILE A 365 -59.08 -34.42 -1.36
C ILE A 365 -58.95 -33.97 0.10
N SER A 366 -59.88 -34.33 0.98
CA SER A 366 -59.78 -34.03 2.41
C SER A 366 -58.59 -34.73 3.06
N GLU A 367 -58.33 -35.99 2.72
CA GLU A 367 -57.20 -36.79 3.21
C GLU A 367 -55.85 -36.25 2.69
N PHE A 368 -55.79 -35.86 1.41
CA PHE A 368 -54.63 -35.20 0.80
C PHE A 368 -54.38 -33.80 1.41
N LEU A 369 -55.41 -32.98 1.58
CA LEU A 369 -55.30 -31.68 2.24
C LEU A 369 -55.02 -31.81 3.75
N ARG A 370 -55.36 -32.94 4.38
CA ARG A 370 -54.98 -33.27 5.76
C ARG A 370 -53.49 -33.62 5.82
N THR A 371 -53.02 -34.56 5.01
CA THR A 371 -51.59 -34.92 4.93
C THR A 371 -50.70 -33.76 4.46
N SER A 372 -51.13 -32.94 3.52
CA SER A 372 -50.40 -31.72 3.14
C SER A 372 -50.34 -30.69 4.28
N ARG A 373 -51.42 -30.53 5.07
CA ARG A 373 -51.38 -29.66 6.26
C ARG A 373 -50.49 -30.24 7.37
N GLU A 374 -50.46 -31.55 7.56
CA GLU A 374 -49.56 -32.23 8.50
C GLU A 374 -48.10 -32.11 8.05
N MET A 375 -47.82 -32.23 6.75
CA MET A 375 -46.48 -32.02 6.18
C MET A 375 -46.02 -30.56 6.28
N VAL A 376 -46.89 -29.59 5.97
CA VAL A 376 -46.60 -28.16 6.13
C VAL A 376 -46.45 -27.77 7.60
N ALA A 377 -47.23 -28.37 8.51
CA ALA A 377 -47.05 -28.19 9.94
C ALA A 377 -45.69 -28.76 10.41
N ALA A 378 -45.31 -29.95 9.96
CA ALA A 378 -44.00 -30.54 10.26
C ALA A 378 -42.84 -29.68 9.72
N GLN A 379 -42.94 -29.19 8.47
CA GLN A 379 -41.93 -28.30 7.89
C GLN A 379 -41.87 -26.94 8.62
N ARG A 380 -43.02 -26.36 8.98
CA ARG A 380 -43.09 -25.13 9.76
C ARG A 380 -42.49 -25.32 11.16
N ASP A 381 -42.80 -26.43 11.83
CA ASP A 381 -42.30 -26.68 13.18
C ASP A 381 -40.80 -27.01 13.16
N VAL A 382 -40.27 -27.64 12.11
CA VAL A 382 -38.82 -27.75 11.85
C VAL A 382 -38.18 -26.38 11.61
N LEU A 383 -38.76 -25.53 10.77
CA LEU A 383 -38.27 -24.16 10.52
C LEU A 383 -38.32 -23.29 11.78
N LEU A 384 -39.39 -23.35 12.57
CA LEU A 384 -39.51 -22.61 13.83
C LEU A 384 -38.56 -23.15 14.90
N THR A 385 -38.27 -24.45 14.92
CA THR A 385 -37.22 -25.04 15.78
C THR A 385 -35.83 -24.56 15.34
N TYR A 386 -35.57 -24.50 14.02
CA TYR A 386 -34.32 -23.96 13.45
C TYR A 386 -34.12 -22.46 13.77
N PHE A 387 -35.21 -21.68 13.82
CA PHE A 387 -35.21 -20.29 14.29
C PHE A 387 -35.36 -20.15 15.83
N GLY A 388 -35.19 -21.23 16.60
CA GLY A 388 -35.03 -21.17 18.06
C GLY A 388 -36.32 -21.08 18.90
N ALA A 389 -37.49 -21.35 18.33
CA ALA A 389 -38.75 -21.42 19.09
C ALA A 389 -38.91 -22.76 19.82
N ALA A 390 -39.15 -22.73 21.13
CA ALA A 390 -39.41 -23.94 21.92
C ALA A 390 -40.83 -24.49 21.67
N PRO A 391 -41.01 -25.82 21.50
CA PRO A 391 -42.32 -26.39 21.22
C PRO A 391 -43.21 -26.45 22.47
N GLY A 392 -44.31 -25.69 22.44
CA GLY A 392 -45.47 -25.90 23.30
C GLY A 392 -45.57 -25.01 24.55
N GLN A 393 -46.08 -23.80 24.40
CA GLN A 393 -46.82 -23.11 25.47
C GLN A 393 -48.11 -22.48 24.92
N TRP A 394 -49.24 -22.84 25.54
CA TRP A 394 -50.56 -22.26 25.30
C TRP A 394 -50.75 -21.09 26.27
N ILE A 395 -51.17 -19.92 25.76
CA ILE A 395 -51.41 -18.71 26.57
C ILE A 395 -52.82 -18.18 26.29
N PRO A 396 -53.69 -18.02 27.30
CA PRO A 396 -55.01 -17.43 27.15
C PRO A 396 -54.98 -15.89 27.11
N GLY A 397 -56.06 -15.27 26.62
CA GLY A 397 -56.18 -13.82 26.37
C GLY A 397 -56.28 -12.92 27.62
N PRO A 398 -56.24 -11.58 27.43
CA PRO A 398 -55.85 -10.63 28.46
C PRO A 398 -56.99 -10.11 29.34
N THR A 399 -56.64 -9.70 30.56
CA THR A 399 -57.44 -8.82 31.42
C THR A 399 -56.69 -7.51 31.70
N ALA A 400 -57.44 -6.41 31.80
CA ALA A 400 -56.94 -5.05 32.04
C ALA A 400 -57.03 -4.67 33.55
N PRO A 401 -56.71 -3.42 33.96
CA PRO A 401 -55.51 -3.16 34.77
C PRO A 401 -55.82 -2.73 36.21
N GLU A 402 -54.78 -2.70 37.06
CA GLU A 402 -54.85 -2.02 38.37
C GLU A 402 -53.55 -1.25 38.67
N ALA A 403 -53.62 -0.30 39.63
CA ALA A 403 -52.80 0.91 39.62
C ALA A 403 -51.91 1.12 40.85
N LEU A 404 -50.86 1.94 40.65
CA LEU A 404 -50.17 2.81 41.63
C LEU A 404 -49.73 2.24 42.98
N GLN A 405 -48.42 2.34 43.26
CA GLN A 405 -47.95 3.13 44.41
C GLN A 405 -46.47 3.54 44.29
N ALA A 406 -46.12 4.67 44.91
CA ALA A 406 -44.77 5.23 44.98
C ALA A 406 -44.34 5.40 46.45
N VAL A 407 -43.03 5.39 46.74
CA VAL A 407 -42.33 5.83 47.98
C VAL A 407 -40.85 5.39 47.87
N GLN A 408 -39.78 6.05 48.36
CA GLN A 408 -39.45 7.46 48.70
C GLN A 408 -37.91 7.63 48.67
N THR A 409 -37.44 8.88 48.75
CA THR A 409 -36.03 9.35 48.87
C THR A 409 -35.31 9.02 50.19
N GLN A 410 -33.97 8.83 50.18
CA GLN A 410 -32.94 9.15 51.22
C GLN A 410 -31.60 8.42 50.94
N THR A 411 -30.35 8.85 51.27
CA THR A 411 -29.73 10.18 51.55
C THR A 411 -28.19 10.13 51.32
N ARG A 412 -27.49 11.26 51.39
CA ARG A 412 -26.00 11.41 51.36
C ARG A 412 -25.36 11.14 52.73
N PRO A 413 -24.07 10.75 52.81
CA PRO A 413 -23.16 11.41 53.77
C PRO A 413 -21.77 11.78 53.18
N GLN A 414 -20.94 12.45 53.97
CA GLN A 414 -19.68 13.13 53.59
C GLN A 414 -18.48 12.72 54.47
N VAL A 415 -17.27 12.75 53.88
CA VAL A 415 -15.96 13.20 54.43
C VAL A 415 -15.36 12.48 55.66
N GLN A 416 -14.09 12.02 55.57
CA GLN A 416 -12.94 12.61 56.30
C GLN A 416 -11.54 12.11 55.80
N GLN A 417 -10.50 12.94 55.98
CA GLN A 417 -9.10 12.73 55.58
C GLN A 417 -8.21 12.25 56.74
N THR A 418 -7.07 11.59 56.45
CA THR A 418 -5.81 11.66 57.24
C THR A 418 -4.58 11.29 56.37
N ALA A 419 -3.42 11.89 56.68
CA ALA A 419 -2.06 11.63 56.16
C ALA A 419 -1.04 12.22 57.18
N PRO A 420 0.31 12.19 57.00
CA PRO A 420 1.23 11.32 56.25
C PRO A 420 2.44 10.82 57.14
N GLU A 421 3.49 10.21 56.53
CA GLU A 421 4.94 10.12 56.89
C GLU A 421 5.60 8.93 56.11
N THR A 422 6.91 8.77 55.79
CA THR A 422 8.18 9.56 55.80
C THR A 422 9.14 9.04 54.69
N GLY A 423 10.26 9.73 54.40
CA GLY A 423 11.38 9.26 53.51
C GLY A 423 12.39 8.28 54.17
N PRO A 424 13.53 7.89 53.55
CA PRO A 424 14.68 8.76 53.10
C PRO A 424 15.22 8.49 51.65
N THR A 425 15.71 9.45 50.83
CA THR A 425 17.06 10.13 50.70
C THR A 425 18.27 9.23 50.34
N TYR A 426 18.84 9.27 49.11
CA TYR A 426 20.02 10.06 48.60
C TYR A 426 21.44 9.56 49.04
N PRO A 427 22.62 9.93 48.42
CA PRO A 427 22.95 10.50 47.09
C PRO A 427 24.21 9.80 46.40
N PRO A 428 25.30 10.43 45.85
CA PRO A 428 25.78 10.17 44.46
C PRO A 428 27.33 9.97 44.34
N ALA A 429 27.97 10.61 43.32
CA ALA A 429 29.41 11.01 43.20
C ALA A 429 30.37 10.03 42.49
N LEU A 430 31.48 10.42 41.81
CA LEU A 430 32.02 11.72 41.30
C LEU A 430 33.25 11.44 40.37
N TYR A 431 33.82 12.51 39.79
CA TYR A 431 35.15 12.63 39.11
C TYR A 431 35.25 12.16 37.65
N ALA A 432 35.85 12.83 36.65
CA ALA A 432 36.53 14.13 36.42
C ALA A 432 37.94 13.98 35.79
N VAL A 433 38.14 14.62 34.61
CA VAL A 433 39.24 15.57 34.26
C VAL A 433 40.70 15.10 34.53
N PRO A 434 41.62 15.04 33.51
CA PRO A 434 42.12 16.27 32.88
C PRO A 434 42.65 16.26 31.41
N VAL A 435 42.50 17.45 30.80
CA VAL A 435 43.25 18.05 29.66
C VAL A 435 44.54 18.70 30.22
N PRO A 436 45.76 18.76 29.59
CA PRO A 436 46.05 19.78 28.56
C PRO A 436 47.29 19.67 27.59
N ALA A 437 47.09 20.10 26.32
CA ALA A 437 47.82 21.21 25.61
C ALA A 437 49.38 21.16 25.37
N PRO A 438 49.99 22.14 24.65
CA PRO A 438 49.75 22.66 23.28
C PRO A 438 51.06 22.90 22.45
N ALA A 439 51.00 23.74 21.39
CA ALA A 439 52.09 24.42 20.62
C ALA A 439 52.62 23.69 19.35
N SER A 440 53.01 24.34 18.22
CA SER A 440 52.92 25.77 17.80
C SER A 440 53.36 26.03 16.32
N VAL A 441 52.58 26.87 15.60
CA VAL A 441 52.82 27.78 14.42
C VAL A 441 53.87 27.57 13.30
N SER A 442 53.44 27.93 12.06
CA SER A 442 54.16 28.65 10.96
C SER A 442 55.14 27.87 10.03
N ALA A 443 55.22 28.07 8.70
CA ALA A 443 54.33 28.68 7.68
C ALA A 443 54.85 28.42 6.24
N ALA A 444 53.93 28.42 5.24
CA ALA A 444 54.09 28.65 3.79
C ALA A 444 54.92 27.67 2.92
N GLU A 445 54.24 26.75 2.21
CA GLU A 445 54.65 26.16 0.91
C GLU A 445 53.49 25.36 0.25
N GLY A 446 53.32 25.46 -1.08
CA GLY A 446 52.35 24.68 -1.88
C GLY A 446 50.88 25.11 -1.82
N LEU A 447 50.07 24.67 -2.81
CA LEU A 447 48.62 24.56 -2.63
C LEU A 447 48.42 23.50 -1.54
N THR A 448 47.88 23.92 -0.41
CA THR A 448 47.70 23.05 0.75
C THR A 448 46.58 22.06 0.48
N GLU A 449 46.64 20.90 1.14
CA GLU A 449 45.62 19.86 1.06
C GLU A 449 44.22 20.41 1.43
N ALA A 450 44.15 21.39 2.33
CA ALA A 450 42.93 22.11 2.68
C ALA A 450 42.37 23.00 1.54
N GLU A 451 43.22 23.59 0.70
CA GLU A 451 42.79 24.39 -0.46
C GLU A 451 42.28 23.48 -1.59
N VAL A 452 42.91 22.32 -1.80
CA VAL A 452 42.42 21.29 -2.74
C VAL A 452 41.08 20.71 -2.25
N LEU A 453 40.97 20.43 -0.95
CA LEU A 453 39.74 19.94 -0.32
C LEU A 453 38.58 20.93 -0.47
N GLY A 454 38.83 22.24 -0.29
CA GLY A 454 37.82 23.28 -0.50
C GLY A 454 37.21 23.23 -1.91
N VAL A 455 38.05 23.11 -2.94
CA VAL A 455 37.60 22.99 -4.35
C VAL A 455 36.84 21.68 -4.58
N VAL A 456 37.28 20.57 -3.96
CA VAL A 456 36.58 19.27 -4.05
C VAL A 456 35.18 19.36 -3.44
N LEU A 457 35.05 19.93 -2.25
CA LEU A 457 33.77 20.07 -1.55
C LEU A 457 32.82 21.05 -2.27
N GLU A 458 33.30 22.14 -2.85
CA GLU A 458 32.50 23.03 -3.71
C GLU A 458 31.92 22.28 -4.92
N ILE A 459 32.73 21.51 -5.64
CA ILE A 459 32.27 20.78 -6.84
C ILE A 459 31.27 19.67 -6.47
N ILE A 460 31.47 18.97 -5.35
CA ILE A 460 30.49 17.98 -4.85
C ILE A 460 29.19 18.70 -4.45
N SER A 461 29.27 19.85 -3.79
CA SER A 461 28.11 20.67 -3.41
C SER A 461 27.29 21.11 -4.63
N GLU A 462 27.96 21.65 -5.66
CA GLU A 462 27.32 22.05 -6.92
C GLU A 462 26.62 20.90 -7.67
N ARG A 463 27.10 19.66 -7.52
CA ARG A 463 26.58 18.48 -8.24
C ARG A 463 25.59 17.63 -7.43
N THR A 464 25.60 17.74 -6.11
CA THR A 464 24.67 17.03 -5.20
C THR A 464 23.54 17.90 -4.66
N GLY A 465 23.72 19.22 -4.62
CA GLY A 465 22.78 20.15 -4.01
C GLY A 465 22.88 20.26 -2.49
N TYR A 466 23.69 19.43 -1.83
CA TYR A 466 24.02 19.62 -0.42
C TYR A 466 24.92 20.84 -0.26
N PRO A 467 24.68 21.75 0.71
CA PRO A 467 25.57 22.88 0.93
C PRO A 467 26.90 22.40 1.52
N VAL A 468 28.00 23.08 1.17
CA VAL A 468 29.39 22.68 1.50
C VAL A 468 29.60 22.41 2.99
N ASP A 469 28.89 23.10 3.88
CA ASP A 469 28.95 22.95 5.34
C ASP A 469 28.32 21.65 5.88
N MET A 470 27.59 20.90 5.05
CA MET A 470 27.05 19.58 5.37
C MET A 470 27.83 18.41 4.76
N ILE A 471 28.85 18.70 3.94
CA ILE A 471 29.70 17.68 3.29
C ILE A 471 30.97 17.52 4.13
N GLU A 472 30.95 16.63 5.12
CA GLU A 472 32.17 16.31 5.87
C GLU A 472 33.18 15.58 4.95
N PRO A 473 34.49 15.90 5.01
CA PRO A 473 35.49 15.38 4.08
C PRO A 473 35.56 13.85 3.97
N ASP A 474 35.26 13.17 5.08
CA ASP A 474 35.42 11.73 5.24
C ASP A 474 34.14 10.94 4.90
N LEU A 475 33.04 11.60 4.53
CA LEU A 475 31.81 10.96 4.06
C LEU A 475 32.05 10.19 2.76
N ASP A 476 31.43 9.02 2.65
CA ASP A 476 31.40 8.24 1.42
C ASP A 476 30.45 8.92 0.42
N LEU A 477 31.01 9.39 -0.70
CA LEU A 477 30.29 10.07 -1.76
C LEU A 477 29.16 9.19 -2.32
N GLU A 478 29.30 7.87 -2.32
CA GLU A 478 28.29 6.92 -2.81
C GLU A 478 27.29 6.56 -1.71
N ALA A 479 27.74 6.21 -0.50
CA ALA A 479 26.87 5.73 0.57
C ALA A 479 26.17 6.85 1.38
N ASP A 480 26.83 7.97 1.64
CA ASP A 480 26.29 9.04 2.49
C ASP A 480 25.70 10.23 1.70
N LEU A 481 26.15 10.43 0.45
CA LEU A 481 25.77 11.57 -0.39
C LEU A 481 25.11 11.17 -1.73
N SER A 482 24.91 9.86 -1.96
CA SER A 482 24.19 9.30 -3.11
C SER A 482 24.75 9.70 -4.49
N VAL A 483 26.07 9.86 -4.60
CA VAL A 483 26.79 10.15 -5.85
C VAL A 483 27.11 8.86 -6.60
N ASP A 484 26.32 8.57 -7.63
CA ASP A 484 26.52 7.40 -8.50
C ASP A 484 27.85 7.43 -9.30
N SER A 485 28.18 6.33 -9.97
CA SER A 485 29.42 6.20 -10.75
C SER A 485 29.51 7.11 -11.98
N ILE A 486 28.38 7.60 -12.51
CA ILE A 486 28.35 8.54 -13.64
C ILE A 486 28.62 9.96 -13.10
N LYS A 487 27.93 10.38 -12.05
CA LYS A 487 28.17 11.66 -11.37
C LYS A 487 29.58 11.77 -10.78
N ARG A 488 30.16 10.68 -10.25
CA ARG A 488 31.56 10.66 -9.81
C ARG A 488 32.53 10.92 -10.97
N ALA A 489 32.28 10.35 -12.15
CA ALA A 489 33.09 10.63 -13.35
C ALA A 489 32.91 12.08 -13.84
N GLU A 490 31.71 12.65 -13.75
CA GLU A 490 31.46 14.07 -14.06
C GLU A 490 32.14 15.02 -13.07
N ILE A 491 32.05 14.74 -11.76
CA ILE A 491 32.76 15.48 -10.69
C ILE A 491 34.27 15.43 -10.95
N ALA A 492 34.83 14.26 -11.23
CA ALA A 492 36.24 14.09 -11.57
C ALA A 492 36.67 14.87 -12.83
N GLY A 493 35.83 14.90 -13.86
CA GLY A 493 36.07 15.67 -15.09
C GLY A 493 36.06 17.18 -14.86
N GLU A 494 35.08 17.70 -14.12
CA GLU A 494 35.01 19.11 -13.69
C GLU A 494 36.21 19.48 -12.81
N LEU A 495 36.63 18.57 -11.91
CA LEU A 495 37.80 18.76 -11.04
C LEU A 495 39.08 18.96 -11.84
N ALA A 496 39.33 18.07 -12.81
CA ALA A 496 40.46 18.17 -13.73
C ALA A 496 40.43 19.47 -14.53
N GLN A 497 39.23 19.94 -14.91
CA GLN A 497 39.03 21.18 -15.64
C GLN A 497 39.28 22.44 -14.79
N ARG A 498 38.83 22.48 -13.52
CA ARG A 498 39.05 23.63 -12.62
C ARG A 498 40.49 23.72 -12.09
N LEU A 499 41.07 22.60 -11.66
CA LEU A 499 42.45 22.55 -11.17
C LEU A 499 43.48 22.75 -12.32
N GLY A 500 43.12 22.38 -13.55
CA GLY A 500 43.96 22.52 -14.74
C GLY A 500 44.26 23.95 -15.20
N VAL A 501 43.59 24.98 -14.65
CA VAL A 501 43.81 26.39 -15.03
C VAL A 501 44.97 27.04 -14.23
N GLY A 502 45.45 26.40 -13.16
CA GLY A 502 46.33 26.99 -12.14
C GLY A 502 47.83 26.76 -12.26
N GLY A 503 48.29 25.89 -13.17
CA GLY A 503 49.71 25.64 -13.44
C GLY A 503 50.43 24.63 -12.54
N ALA A 504 51.54 24.09 -13.05
CA ALA A 504 52.41 23.07 -12.43
C ALA A 504 51.86 21.63 -12.29
N GLY A 505 50.94 21.22 -13.17
CA GLY A 505 50.61 19.81 -13.41
C GLY A 505 49.57 19.69 -14.53
N ASP A 506 49.92 19.04 -15.65
CA ASP A 506 48.97 18.89 -16.77
C ASP A 506 47.97 17.76 -16.49
N LEU A 507 46.88 18.12 -15.81
CA LEU A 507 45.75 17.24 -15.48
C LEU A 507 44.68 17.20 -16.59
N THR A 508 44.90 17.88 -17.71
CA THR A 508 43.85 18.07 -18.74
C THR A 508 43.54 16.82 -19.56
N VAL A 509 44.32 15.75 -19.41
CA VAL A 509 44.07 14.41 -20.00
C VAL A 509 44.39 13.33 -18.96
N LEU A 510 43.39 12.94 -18.16
CA LEU A 510 43.45 11.72 -17.35
C LEU A 510 43.21 10.50 -18.26
N GLY A 511 44.03 9.46 -18.14
CA GLY A 511 43.79 8.19 -18.84
C GLY A 511 42.72 7.34 -18.15
N ASP A 512 42.06 6.43 -18.90
CA ASP A 512 40.95 5.60 -18.38
C ASP A 512 41.26 4.91 -17.04
N ALA A 513 42.49 4.38 -16.87
CA ALA A 513 42.93 3.74 -15.63
C ALA A 513 43.14 4.72 -14.46
N GLU A 514 43.50 5.99 -14.75
CA GLU A 514 43.68 7.02 -13.72
C GLU A 514 42.32 7.62 -13.31
N LEU A 515 41.36 7.66 -14.24
CA LEU A 515 39.96 7.97 -13.93
C LEU A 515 39.31 6.85 -13.12
N GLU A 516 39.63 5.58 -13.41
CA GLU A 516 39.19 4.41 -12.63
C GLU A 516 39.80 4.41 -11.21
N ASP A 517 41.05 4.84 -11.03
CA ASP A 517 41.66 5.00 -9.71
C ASP A 517 41.11 6.21 -8.93
N LEU A 518 40.76 7.31 -9.60
CA LEU A 518 40.08 8.45 -8.99
C LEU A 518 38.63 8.09 -8.59
N ALA A 519 37.94 7.26 -9.37
CA ALA A 519 36.61 6.75 -9.05
C ALA A 519 36.59 5.75 -7.87
N LYS A 520 37.75 5.14 -7.52
CA LYS A 520 37.91 4.32 -6.30
C LYS A 520 38.06 5.17 -5.04
N ALA A 521 38.38 6.47 -5.16
CA ALA A 521 38.43 7.38 -4.02
C ALA A 521 37.00 7.74 -3.59
N ARG A 522 36.48 7.01 -2.60
CA ARG A 522 35.09 7.12 -2.17
C ARG A 522 34.77 8.33 -1.31
N THR A 523 35.73 9.09 -0.81
CA THR A 523 35.49 10.26 0.06
C THR A 523 36.13 11.52 -0.53
N ALA A 524 35.61 12.70 -0.16
CA ALA A 524 36.20 13.98 -0.59
C ALA A 524 37.66 14.13 -0.12
N ALA A 525 37.97 13.64 1.09
CA ALA A 525 39.33 13.52 1.62
C ALA A 525 40.18 12.55 0.79
N GLY A 526 39.65 11.38 0.40
CA GLY A 526 40.36 10.41 -0.45
C GLY A 526 40.71 10.98 -1.84
N VAL A 527 39.78 11.70 -2.46
CA VAL A 527 39.98 12.45 -3.71
C VAL A 527 41.07 13.52 -3.52
N THR A 528 41.01 14.26 -2.42
CA THR A 528 41.98 15.31 -2.07
C THR A 528 43.38 14.73 -1.86
N VAL A 529 43.53 13.66 -1.06
CA VAL A 529 44.81 12.98 -0.79
C VAL A 529 45.45 12.50 -2.09
N TRP A 530 44.67 11.93 -3.02
CA TRP A 530 45.15 11.47 -4.32
C TRP A 530 45.70 12.63 -5.18
N LEU A 531 44.99 13.76 -5.21
CA LEU A 531 45.40 14.97 -5.93
C LEU A 531 46.63 15.64 -5.30
N ALA A 532 46.64 15.79 -3.97
CA ALA A 532 47.75 16.36 -3.22
C ALA A 532 49.03 15.53 -3.41
N ALA A 533 48.92 14.20 -3.36
CA ALA A 533 50.03 13.29 -3.65
C ALA A 533 50.59 13.45 -5.06
N ARG A 534 49.74 13.74 -6.06
CA ARG A 534 50.11 13.99 -7.47
C ARG A 534 50.77 15.36 -7.67
N LEU A 535 50.34 16.39 -6.94
CA LEU A 535 50.96 17.72 -6.92
C LEU A 535 52.29 17.75 -6.16
N ALA A 536 52.48 16.85 -5.19
CA ALA A 536 53.65 16.81 -4.31
C ALA A 536 54.86 16.00 -4.82
N THR A 537 54.84 15.42 -6.04
CA THR A 537 55.97 14.61 -6.55
C THR A 537 57.19 15.43 -6.98
N ALA A 538 57.89 16.03 -6.02
CA ALA A 538 59.16 16.74 -6.22
C ALA A 538 60.10 16.73 -4.99
N GLY A 539 60.17 15.65 -4.20
CA GLY A 539 61.13 15.56 -3.07
C GLY A 539 61.29 14.15 -2.46
N PRO A 540 62.49 13.75 -1.96
CA PRO A 540 62.79 12.34 -1.65
C PRO A 540 62.70 11.90 -0.17
N GLN A 541 62.34 10.62 0.00
CA GLN A 541 62.31 9.76 1.21
C GLN A 541 63.68 9.07 1.50
N PRO A 542 63.90 8.20 2.53
CA PRO A 542 63.14 7.85 3.76
C PRO A 542 64.02 7.70 5.07
N VAL A 543 63.49 6.97 6.09
CA VAL A 543 64.09 6.14 7.19
C VAL A 543 64.22 6.68 8.66
N PRO A 544 64.07 5.84 9.74
CA PRO A 544 62.97 4.87 10.05
C PRO A 544 62.63 4.63 11.58
N VAL A 545 61.61 3.77 11.89
CA VAL A 545 61.32 3.04 13.20
C VAL A 545 60.69 3.86 14.37
N PRO A 546 59.83 3.33 15.32
CA PRO A 546 59.24 1.98 15.53
C PRO A 546 57.68 1.89 15.53
N ALA A 547 57.15 0.69 15.83
CA ALA A 547 55.74 0.29 15.82
C ALA A 547 54.82 0.89 16.92
N PRO A 548 53.49 0.96 16.67
CA PRO A 548 52.50 1.48 17.64
C PRO A 548 52.05 0.45 18.68
N ALA A 549 51.57 0.96 19.81
CA ALA A 549 50.78 0.21 20.79
C ALA A 549 49.28 0.28 20.44
N SER A 550 48.52 -0.70 20.91
CA SER A 550 47.09 -0.91 20.65
C SER A 550 46.18 0.18 21.24
N VAL A 551 45.22 0.64 20.44
CA VAL A 551 43.96 1.25 20.91
C VAL A 551 42.81 0.24 20.79
N SER A 552 41.80 0.36 21.66
CA SER A 552 40.72 -0.61 21.82
C SER A 552 39.48 -0.29 20.99
N ALA A 553 38.87 -1.35 20.42
CA ALA A 553 37.44 -1.54 20.10
C ALA A 553 36.61 -0.34 19.61
N ALA A 554 36.15 -0.43 18.36
CA ALA A 554 35.07 0.39 17.82
C ALA A 554 33.71 0.03 18.43
N GLU A 555 32.78 0.99 18.45
CA GLU A 555 31.36 0.72 18.67
C GLU A 555 30.77 0.01 17.45
N GLY A 556 29.94 -1.01 17.66
CA GLY A 556 29.41 -1.86 16.59
C GLY A 556 28.20 -1.26 15.87
N LEU A 557 28.04 -1.61 14.59
CA LEU A 557 26.90 -1.24 13.74
C LEU A 557 25.56 -1.61 14.37
N THR A 558 24.57 -0.72 14.26
CA THR A 558 23.21 -0.96 14.75
C THR A 558 22.38 -1.76 13.74
N GLU A 559 21.37 -2.47 14.25
CA GLU A 559 20.45 -3.30 13.44
C GLU A 559 19.73 -2.51 12.34
N ALA A 560 19.50 -1.20 12.54
CA ALA A 560 18.87 -0.33 11.56
C ALA A 560 19.82 0.06 10.40
N GLU A 561 21.10 0.26 10.68
CA GLU A 561 22.13 0.54 9.65
C GLU A 561 22.38 -0.71 8.80
N VAL A 562 22.44 -1.89 9.43
CA VAL A 562 22.53 -3.17 8.73
C VAL A 562 21.31 -3.40 7.83
N LEU A 563 20.09 -3.06 8.29
CA LEU A 563 18.88 -3.19 7.46
C LEU A 563 18.89 -2.28 6.23
N GLY A 564 19.38 -1.04 6.35
CA GLY A 564 19.51 -0.11 5.21
C GLY A 564 20.38 -0.69 4.10
N VAL A 565 21.59 -1.13 4.46
CA VAL A 565 22.55 -1.76 3.53
C VAL A 565 21.97 -3.01 2.87
N VAL A 566 21.22 -3.83 3.61
CA VAL A 566 20.56 -5.03 3.06
C VAL A 566 19.51 -4.64 2.00
N LEU A 567 18.66 -3.65 2.28
CA LEU A 567 17.59 -3.21 1.36
C LEU A 567 18.14 -2.59 0.07
N GLU A 568 19.22 -1.81 0.16
CA GLU A 568 19.90 -1.22 -1.00
C GLU A 568 20.49 -2.28 -1.94
N ILE A 569 21.23 -3.26 -1.39
CA ILE A 569 21.79 -4.36 -2.19
C ILE A 569 20.67 -5.19 -2.86
N ILE A 570 19.54 -5.38 -2.20
CA ILE A 570 18.38 -6.07 -2.79
C ILE A 570 17.78 -5.24 -3.94
N SER A 571 17.63 -3.93 -3.76
CA SER A 571 17.16 -2.99 -4.80
C SER A 571 18.06 -3.04 -6.04
N GLU A 572 19.37 -2.86 -5.87
CA GLU A 572 20.38 -2.91 -6.95
C GLU A 572 20.32 -4.22 -7.77
N ARG A 573 20.07 -5.37 -7.11
CA ARG A 573 20.10 -6.70 -7.74
C ARG A 573 18.75 -7.17 -8.29
N THR A 574 17.66 -6.49 -7.95
CA THR A 574 16.29 -6.85 -8.37
C THR A 574 15.65 -5.84 -9.32
N GLY A 575 16.01 -4.55 -9.22
CA GLY A 575 15.41 -3.47 -10.01
C GLY A 575 14.02 -3.04 -9.56
N TYR A 576 13.60 -3.44 -8.34
CA TYR A 576 12.48 -2.83 -7.64
C TYR A 576 12.98 -1.61 -6.85
N PRO A 577 12.25 -0.48 -6.84
CA PRO A 577 12.54 0.65 -5.96
C PRO A 577 12.59 0.23 -4.48
N VAL A 578 13.43 0.89 -3.67
CA VAL A 578 13.62 0.58 -2.24
C VAL A 578 12.29 0.70 -1.46
N ASP A 579 11.43 1.65 -1.83
CA ASP A 579 10.09 1.84 -1.27
C ASP A 579 9.08 0.74 -1.63
N MET A 580 9.43 -0.16 -2.54
CA MET A 580 8.66 -1.39 -2.85
C MET A 580 9.22 -2.65 -2.15
N ILE A 581 10.34 -2.56 -1.44
CA ILE A 581 10.99 -3.70 -0.77
C ILE A 581 10.76 -3.56 0.75
N GLU A 582 9.73 -4.23 1.27
CA GLU A 582 9.50 -4.27 2.73
C GLU A 582 10.58 -5.13 3.43
N PRO A 583 11.00 -4.82 4.67
CA PRO A 583 11.96 -5.65 5.42
C PRO A 583 11.57 -7.13 5.58
N ASP A 584 10.28 -7.41 5.71
CA ASP A 584 9.73 -8.76 5.92
C ASP A 584 9.38 -9.50 4.62
N LEU A 585 9.70 -8.91 3.47
CA LEU A 585 9.37 -9.40 2.13
C LEU A 585 10.30 -10.56 1.72
N ASP A 586 9.77 -11.63 1.13
CA ASP A 586 10.55 -12.83 0.81
C ASP A 586 11.34 -12.60 -0.50
N LEU A 587 12.66 -12.61 -0.39
CA LEU A 587 13.55 -12.33 -1.52
C LEU A 587 13.31 -13.32 -2.67
N GLU A 588 13.07 -14.60 -2.37
CA GLU A 588 12.82 -15.61 -3.40
C GLU A 588 11.43 -15.49 -4.02
N ALA A 589 10.41 -15.24 -3.20
CA ALA A 589 9.01 -15.45 -3.58
C ALA A 589 8.16 -14.17 -3.77
N ASP A 590 8.67 -13.01 -3.37
CA ASP A 590 8.12 -11.68 -3.72
C ASP A 590 8.97 -10.95 -4.78
N LEU A 591 10.30 -11.04 -4.73
CA LEU A 591 11.21 -10.34 -5.67
C LEU A 591 11.85 -11.25 -6.74
N SER A 592 11.50 -12.53 -6.75
CA SER A 592 12.08 -13.54 -7.69
C SER A 592 13.61 -13.69 -7.58
N VAL A 593 14.22 -13.42 -6.42
CA VAL A 593 15.67 -13.59 -6.16
C VAL A 593 16.00 -15.07 -5.97
N ASP A 594 16.51 -15.67 -7.04
CA ASP A 594 16.95 -17.06 -7.04
C ASP A 594 18.14 -17.32 -6.09
N SER A 595 18.41 -18.58 -5.79
CA SER A 595 19.43 -19.02 -4.83
C SER A 595 20.89 -18.69 -5.17
N ILE A 596 21.20 -18.26 -6.41
CA ILE A 596 22.54 -17.78 -6.79
C ILE A 596 22.59 -16.28 -6.57
N LYS A 597 21.56 -15.53 -6.98
CA LYS A 597 21.44 -14.11 -6.63
C LYS A 597 21.44 -13.89 -5.11
N ARG A 598 20.85 -14.80 -4.31
CA ARG A 598 20.96 -14.74 -2.84
C ARG A 598 22.38 -14.98 -2.34
N ALA A 599 23.14 -15.91 -2.93
CA ALA A 599 24.54 -16.11 -2.58
C ALA A 599 25.44 -14.94 -3.02
N GLU A 600 25.12 -14.30 -4.15
CA GLU A 600 25.75 -13.06 -4.62
C GLU A 600 25.43 -11.88 -3.69
N ILE A 601 24.17 -11.70 -3.29
CA ILE A 601 23.74 -10.71 -2.30
C ILE A 601 24.42 -10.97 -0.95
N ALA A 602 24.48 -12.22 -0.49
CA ALA A 602 25.16 -12.59 0.76
C ALA A 602 26.68 -12.33 0.71
N GLY A 603 27.33 -12.59 -0.44
CA GLY A 603 28.75 -12.30 -0.65
C GLY A 603 29.04 -10.80 -0.72
N GLU A 604 28.24 -10.04 -1.48
CA GLU A 604 28.30 -8.57 -1.54
C GLU A 604 28.06 -7.95 -0.15
N LEU A 605 27.09 -8.46 0.61
CA LEU A 605 26.75 -8.00 1.94
C LEU A 605 27.86 -8.29 2.96
N ALA A 606 28.47 -9.48 2.92
CA ALA A 606 29.67 -9.80 3.70
C ALA A 606 30.85 -8.89 3.31
N GLN A 607 30.98 -8.54 2.03
CA GLN A 607 32.03 -7.65 1.53
C GLN A 607 31.80 -6.18 1.91
N ARG A 608 30.56 -5.66 1.90
CA ARG A 608 30.23 -4.28 2.31
C ARG A 608 30.27 -4.11 3.83
N LEU A 609 29.78 -5.08 4.61
CA LEU A 609 29.82 -5.03 6.08
C LEU A 609 31.20 -5.37 6.67
N GLY A 610 32.04 -6.11 5.95
CA GLY A 610 33.40 -6.45 6.37
C GLY A 610 34.43 -5.30 6.37
N VAL A 611 34.03 -4.08 6.02
CA VAL A 611 34.92 -2.90 5.94
C VAL A 611 34.97 -2.08 7.24
N GLY A 612 33.93 -2.20 8.10
CA GLY A 612 33.87 -1.56 9.42
C GLY A 612 34.15 -2.58 10.53
N GLY A 613 35.23 -2.41 11.28
CA GLY A 613 35.77 -3.47 12.16
C GLY A 613 34.90 -3.87 13.35
N ALA A 614 34.05 -4.89 13.17
CA ALA A 614 33.45 -5.70 14.24
C ALA A 614 33.21 -7.14 13.76
N GLY A 615 34.15 -8.06 14.10
CA GLY A 615 34.09 -9.46 13.67
C GLY A 615 34.61 -9.70 12.25
N ASP A 616 35.41 -10.75 12.06
CA ASP A 616 35.98 -11.09 10.75
C ASP A 616 34.94 -11.82 9.87
N LEU A 617 34.06 -11.03 9.25
CA LEU A 617 33.09 -11.48 8.24
C LEU A 617 33.70 -11.58 6.84
N THR A 618 34.99 -11.24 6.65
CA THR A 618 35.64 -11.23 5.33
C THR A 618 35.90 -12.63 4.78
N VAL A 619 35.80 -13.66 5.62
CA VAL A 619 35.86 -15.08 5.24
C VAL A 619 34.73 -15.85 5.93
N LEU A 620 33.50 -15.70 5.43
CA LEU A 620 32.41 -16.64 5.75
C LEU A 620 32.77 -18.03 5.20
N GLY A 621 32.70 -19.07 6.05
CA GLY A 621 32.86 -20.45 5.59
C GLY A 621 31.70 -20.91 4.71
N ASP A 622 31.90 -21.92 3.85
CA ASP A 622 30.87 -22.42 2.92
C ASP A 622 29.53 -22.70 3.62
N ALA A 623 29.55 -23.28 4.82
CA ALA A 623 28.36 -23.57 5.63
C ALA A 623 27.66 -22.31 6.19
N GLU A 624 28.42 -21.23 6.42
CA GLU A 624 27.91 -19.97 6.98
C GLU A 624 27.32 -19.09 5.89
N LEU A 625 27.91 -19.13 4.69
CA LEU A 625 27.31 -18.58 3.47
C LEU A 625 26.04 -19.36 3.09
N GLU A 626 26.01 -20.69 3.29
CA GLU A 626 24.82 -21.52 3.11
C GLU A 626 23.71 -21.16 4.12
N ASP A 627 24.06 -20.87 5.38
CA ASP A 627 23.10 -20.41 6.39
C ASP A 627 22.59 -18.99 6.16
N LEU A 628 23.44 -18.07 5.68
CA LEU A 628 23.02 -16.73 5.26
C LEU A 628 22.11 -16.79 4.01
N ALA A 629 22.39 -17.69 3.06
CA ALA A 629 21.54 -17.93 1.88
C ALA A 629 20.19 -18.63 2.19
N LYS A 630 20.03 -19.20 3.39
CA LYS A 630 18.75 -19.71 3.93
C LYS A 630 17.88 -18.60 4.53
N ALA A 631 18.44 -17.45 4.88
CA ALA A 631 17.66 -16.30 5.32
C ALA A 631 16.86 -15.74 4.13
N ARG A 632 15.53 -15.67 4.27
CA ARG A 632 14.62 -15.40 3.15
C ARG A 632 14.09 -13.97 3.07
N THR A 633 14.26 -13.15 4.11
CA THR A 633 13.79 -11.77 4.14
C THR A 633 14.94 -10.83 4.51
N ALA A 634 14.84 -9.55 4.16
CA ALA A 634 15.84 -8.55 4.56
C ALA A 634 15.99 -8.48 6.09
N ALA A 635 14.88 -8.58 6.83
CA ALA A 635 14.86 -8.64 8.28
C ALA A 635 15.54 -9.91 8.85
N ALA A 636 15.37 -11.08 8.21
CA ALA A 636 16.04 -12.31 8.64
C ALA A 636 17.55 -12.28 8.39
N VAL A 637 17.96 -11.70 7.26
CA VAL A 637 19.37 -11.43 6.93
C VAL A 637 19.99 -10.46 7.94
N THR A 638 19.28 -9.36 8.24
CA THR A 638 19.66 -8.36 9.24
C THR A 638 19.81 -8.97 10.63
N ALA A 639 18.82 -9.74 11.09
CA ALA A 639 18.83 -10.37 12.41
C ALA A 639 19.97 -11.40 12.56
N TRP A 640 20.29 -12.16 11.51
CA TRP A 640 21.43 -13.08 11.49
C TRP A 640 22.77 -12.34 11.62
N LEU A 641 22.91 -11.19 10.96
CA LEU A 641 24.10 -10.35 11.04
C LEU A 641 24.21 -9.65 12.40
N ALA A 642 23.12 -9.06 12.91
CA ALA A 642 23.08 -8.39 14.20
C ALA A 642 23.43 -9.34 15.36
N ALA A 643 22.96 -10.59 15.32
CA ALA A 643 23.28 -11.65 16.28
C ALA A 643 24.74 -12.16 16.21
N ARG A 644 25.54 -11.65 15.27
CA ARG A 644 26.92 -12.09 15.00
C ARG A 644 27.95 -10.96 15.07
N LEU A 645 27.50 -9.73 14.82
CA LEU A 645 28.19 -8.48 15.17
C LEU A 645 28.18 -8.23 16.69
N THR A 646 27.21 -8.82 17.41
CA THR A 646 27.21 -8.91 18.88
C THR A 646 27.87 -10.22 19.33
N GLY A 647 29.09 -10.13 19.88
CA GLY A 647 29.87 -11.30 20.27
C GLY A 647 29.29 -12.09 21.46
N PRO A 648 29.68 -13.36 21.64
CA PRO A 648 29.22 -14.18 22.76
C PRO A 648 29.94 -13.80 24.06
N ASP A 649 29.23 -13.16 24.99
CA ASP A 649 29.77 -12.85 26.31
C ASP A 649 29.83 -14.12 27.20
N GLU A 650 31.05 -14.45 27.66
CA GLU A 650 31.32 -15.60 28.52
C GLU A 650 30.80 -15.38 29.95
N VAL A 651 29.82 -16.17 30.37
CA VAL A 651 29.46 -16.31 31.79
C VAL A 651 30.28 -17.45 32.42
N GLU A 652 31.51 -17.14 32.83
CA GLU A 652 32.37 -17.97 33.68
C GLU A 652 32.94 -17.12 34.83
N GLN A 653 33.19 -17.58 36.06
CA GLN A 653 32.90 -18.84 36.77
C GLN A 653 33.00 -18.51 38.27
N GLN A 654 32.16 -19.12 39.12
CA GLN A 654 32.54 -19.43 40.51
C GLN A 654 32.20 -20.88 40.79
N GLY A 655 33.17 -21.77 40.52
CA GLY A 655 33.00 -23.21 40.67
C GLY A 655 33.36 -23.74 42.05
N ALA A 656 33.05 -25.02 42.28
CA ALA A 656 33.81 -25.87 43.20
C ALA A 656 33.62 -27.37 42.89
N ALA A 657 34.75 -28.04 42.62
CA ALA A 657 35.06 -29.45 42.88
C ALA A 657 34.04 -30.55 42.45
N GLY A 658 34.44 -31.34 41.45
CA GLY A 658 33.81 -32.63 41.16
C GLY A 658 34.35 -33.79 42.03
N ALA A 659 33.54 -34.83 42.19
CA ALA A 659 33.98 -36.18 42.57
C ALA A 659 33.06 -37.21 41.91
N ALA A 660 33.64 -38.21 41.24
CA ALA A 660 32.88 -39.23 40.51
C ALA A 660 32.45 -40.40 41.42
N THR A 661 31.25 -40.94 41.22
CA THR A 661 31.01 -42.39 41.10
C THR A 661 29.58 -42.72 40.64
N GLN A 662 29.46 -43.69 39.74
CA GLN A 662 28.21 -44.37 39.33
C GLN A 662 27.80 -45.44 40.38
N PRO A 663 26.75 -46.27 40.17
CA PRO A 663 25.53 -46.12 39.35
C PRO A 663 24.24 -46.38 40.18
N LEU A 664 23.05 -46.16 39.60
CA LEU A 664 21.90 -47.06 39.83
C LEU A 664 20.85 -46.99 38.71
N LEU A 665 20.93 -48.01 37.85
CA LEU A 665 19.93 -48.63 36.96
C LEU A 665 18.62 -47.88 36.62
N THR A 666 18.52 -47.61 35.32
CA THR A 666 17.37 -47.17 34.53
C THR A 666 16.15 -48.10 34.60
N GLU A 667 14.94 -47.52 34.65
CA GLU A 667 13.78 -48.03 33.92
C GLU A 667 12.87 -46.86 33.48
N VAL A 668 12.06 -47.07 32.44
CA VAL A 668 11.74 -46.03 31.43
C VAL A 668 10.34 -45.41 31.59
N ALA A 669 10.22 -44.09 31.45
CA ALA A 669 8.95 -43.38 31.23
C ALA A 669 9.11 -42.22 30.23
N ALA A 670 8.09 -42.04 29.38
CA ALA A 670 8.11 -41.28 28.13
C ALA A 670 8.52 -39.79 28.20
N VAL A 671 9.23 -39.35 27.15
CA VAL A 671 9.53 -37.94 26.85
C VAL A 671 8.26 -37.23 26.36
N SER A 672 7.94 -36.07 26.95
CA SER A 672 6.98 -35.13 26.34
C SER A 672 7.70 -34.25 25.32
N PRO A 673 7.15 -34.04 24.11
CA PRO A 673 7.80 -33.22 23.09
C PRO A 673 7.79 -31.73 23.47
N SER A 674 8.85 -31.03 23.07
CA SER A 674 8.94 -29.56 23.14
C SER A 674 7.79 -28.89 22.37
N PRO A 675 7.36 -27.67 22.76
CA PRO A 675 6.34 -26.95 22.00
C PRO A 675 6.84 -26.64 20.59
N SER A 676 6.08 -27.09 19.59
CA SER A 676 6.30 -26.72 18.19
C SER A 676 6.19 -25.20 17.99
N PRO A 677 6.87 -24.62 16.98
CA PRO A 677 6.60 -23.25 16.58
C PRO A 677 5.12 -23.10 16.21
N SER A 678 4.51 -21.98 16.60
CA SER A 678 3.15 -21.63 16.21
C SER A 678 3.03 -21.64 14.68
N PRO A 679 2.02 -22.31 14.09
CA PRO A 679 1.86 -22.32 12.64
C PRO A 679 1.62 -20.90 12.13
N THR A 680 2.40 -20.49 11.14
CA THR A 680 2.13 -19.31 10.31
C THR A 680 0.72 -19.44 9.73
N PRO A 681 -0.14 -18.41 9.76
CA PRO A 681 -1.48 -18.51 9.20
C PRO A 681 -1.40 -18.78 7.69
N GLU A 682 -1.94 -19.93 7.25
CA GLU A 682 -2.07 -20.26 5.83
C GLU A 682 -2.99 -19.25 5.13
N VAL A 683 -2.61 -18.88 3.91
CA VAL A 683 -3.46 -18.05 3.04
C VAL A 683 -4.54 -18.94 2.44
N THR A 684 -5.63 -19.13 3.17
CA THR A 684 -6.78 -19.92 2.71
C THR A 684 -7.61 -19.16 1.67
N GLY A 685 -7.96 -19.82 0.57
CA GLY A 685 -8.94 -19.30 -0.37
C GLY A 685 -10.38 -19.40 0.15
N GLU A 686 -11.27 -18.63 -0.46
CA GLU A 686 -12.72 -18.69 -0.23
C GLU A 686 -13.48 -18.89 -1.54
N ALA A 687 -14.70 -19.44 -1.47
CA ALA A 687 -15.59 -19.57 -2.61
C ALA A 687 -15.92 -18.18 -3.23
N PRO A 688 -15.78 -18.02 -4.56
CA PRO A 688 -15.97 -16.73 -5.19
C PRO A 688 -17.45 -16.36 -5.34
N LYS A 689 -17.76 -15.07 -5.18
CA LYS A 689 -19.07 -14.51 -5.53
C LYS A 689 -19.13 -14.14 -7.01
N ARG A 690 -20.32 -14.22 -7.59
CA ARG A 690 -20.63 -13.82 -8.98
C ARG A 690 -21.18 -12.41 -9.04
N PHE A 691 -20.59 -11.59 -9.90
CA PHE A 691 -21.03 -10.23 -10.20
C PHE A 691 -21.17 -10.02 -11.71
N GLN A 692 -21.90 -8.97 -12.09
CA GLN A 692 -22.00 -8.49 -13.47
C GLN A 692 -21.86 -6.97 -13.48
N LEU A 693 -21.15 -6.42 -14.48
CA LEU A 693 -21.23 -5.00 -14.78
C LEU A 693 -22.63 -4.68 -15.29
N ARG A 694 -23.27 -3.64 -14.74
CA ARG A 694 -24.59 -3.17 -15.15
C ARG A 694 -24.57 -1.66 -15.41
N PRO A 695 -25.21 -1.19 -16.49
CA PRO A 695 -25.46 0.23 -16.68
C PRO A 695 -26.33 0.79 -15.55
N VAL A 696 -25.88 1.87 -14.93
CA VAL A 696 -26.60 2.63 -13.91
C VAL A 696 -26.70 4.09 -14.31
N LEU A 697 -27.86 4.72 -14.10
CA LEU A 697 -28.06 6.13 -14.45
C LEU A 697 -27.19 7.02 -13.55
N LEU A 698 -26.38 7.86 -14.19
CA LEU A 698 -25.62 8.91 -13.53
C LEU A 698 -26.54 10.12 -13.38
N GLU A 699 -27.47 10.04 -12.41
CA GLU A 699 -28.17 11.22 -11.92
C GLU A 699 -27.18 12.27 -11.38
N GLN A 700 -27.62 13.51 -11.12
CA GLN A 700 -26.79 14.54 -10.50
C GLN A 700 -26.48 14.21 -9.03
N GLN A 701 -25.63 13.20 -8.82
CA GLN A 701 -25.12 12.82 -7.52
C GLN A 701 -24.12 13.86 -7.05
N ASP A 702 -24.31 14.33 -5.81
CA ASP A 702 -23.22 14.96 -5.08
C ASP A 702 -22.18 13.91 -4.66
N ARG A 703 -21.03 14.35 -4.14
CA ARG A 703 -19.91 13.48 -3.72
C ARG A 703 -20.27 12.41 -2.65
N ASN A 704 -21.52 12.41 -2.16
CA ASN A 704 -22.03 11.52 -1.11
C ASN A 704 -23.09 10.53 -1.61
N GLY A 705 -23.40 10.48 -2.91
CA GLY A 705 -24.33 9.49 -3.48
C GLY A 705 -25.81 9.71 -3.15
N THR A 706 -26.20 10.92 -2.75
CA THR A 706 -27.59 11.28 -2.49
C THR A 706 -28.28 11.80 -3.76
N PRO A 707 -29.58 11.51 -4.00
CA PRO A 707 -30.31 12.13 -5.10
C PRO A 707 -30.45 13.64 -4.88
N SER A 708 -29.67 14.44 -5.60
CA SER A 708 -29.73 15.89 -5.48
C SER A 708 -31.08 16.41 -5.96
N ARG A 709 -31.79 17.09 -5.06
CA ARG A 709 -33.04 17.81 -5.36
C ARG A 709 -32.80 19.30 -5.65
N ALA A 710 -31.56 19.68 -5.99
CA ALA A 710 -31.23 20.98 -6.53
C ALA A 710 -31.46 21.00 -8.04
N GLY A 711 -32.21 21.99 -8.54
CA GLY A 711 -32.47 22.13 -9.97
C GLY A 711 -31.20 22.45 -10.77
N ALA A 712 -31.24 22.17 -12.08
CA ALA A 712 -30.14 22.40 -13.01
C ALA A 712 -29.60 23.85 -12.97
N GLY A 713 -28.58 24.06 -12.14
CA GLY A 713 -27.64 25.15 -12.31
C GLY A 713 -26.84 24.86 -13.56
N SER A 714 -27.26 25.42 -14.69
CA SER A 714 -26.50 25.41 -15.92
C SER A 714 -25.17 26.13 -15.68
N THR A 715 -24.11 25.38 -15.38
CA THR A 715 -22.73 25.89 -15.43
C THR A 715 -22.51 26.43 -16.84
N ASP A 716 -22.34 27.74 -16.97
CA ASP A 716 -22.08 28.36 -18.25
C ASP A 716 -20.76 27.77 -18.81
N PRO A 717 -20.77 27.11 -19.98
CA PRO A 717 -19.57 26.46 -20.52
C PRO A 717 -18.39 27.41 -20.65
N ALA A 718 -18.64 28.70 -20.92
CA ALA A 718 -17.59 29.72 -21.00
C ALA A 718 -16.83 29.87 -19.66
N THR A 719 -17.48 29.65 -18.51
CA THR A 719 -16.80 29.73 -17.19
C THR A 719 -15.83 28.58 -16.93
N VAL A 720 -15.98 27.46 -17.64
CA VAL A 720 -15.12 26.27 -17.48
C VAL A 720 -14.06 26.19 -18.59
N LEU A 721 -14.39 26.65 -19.79
CA LEU A 721 -13.64 26.43 -21.02
C LEU A 721 -12.93 27.69 -21.56
N ALA A 722 -13.31 28.91 -21.17
CA ALA A 722 -12.66 30.11 -21.71
C ALA A 722 -11.16 30.17 -21.35
N GLY A 723 -10.32 30.41 -22.36
CA GLY A 723 -8.87 30.41 -22.23
C GLY A 723 -8.24 29.03 -22.03
N LYS A 724 -8.99 27.94 -22.25
CA LYS A 724 -8.47 26.56 -22.17
C LYS A 724 -8.00 26.05 -23.53
N ARG A 725 -6.88 25.33 -23.54
CA ARG A 725 -6.28 24.78 -24.77
C ARG A 725 -6.56 23.28 -24.88
N PHE A 726 -7.10 22.86 -26.02
CA PHE A 726 -7.41 21.47 -26.33
C PHE A 726 -6.59 20.94 -27.51
N ALA A 727 -5.95 19.79 -27.32
CA ALA A 727 -5.41 18.98 -28.41
C ALA A 727 -6.44 17.94 -28.85
N ILE A 728 -6.77 17.90 -30.14
CA ILE A 728 -7.71 16.94 -30.72
C ILE A 728 -6.92 15.98 -31.60
N LEU A 729 -6.99 14.68 -31.33
CA LEU A 729 -6.20 13.63 -31.97
C LEU A 729 -7.11 12.72 -32.80
N GLY A 730 -6.97 12.75 -34.13
CA GLY A 730 -7.79 11.97 -35.06
C GLY A 730 -9.15 12.60 -35.40
N ASP A 731 -9.94 11.90 -36.24
CA ASP A 731 -11.27 12.35 -36.71
C ASP A 731 -12.07 11.19 -37.38
N ASP A 732 -13.30 11.45 -37.81
CA ASP A 732 -14.29 10.53 -38.38
C ASP A 732 -14.11 10.15 -39.86
N ASP A 733 -12.88 9.86 -40.31
CA ASP A 733 -12.46 9.65 -41.72
C ASP A 733 -12.67 10.87 -42.67
N GLY A 734 -13.81 11.56 -42.58
CA GLY A 734 -14.25 12.69 -43.43
C GLY A 734 -13.96 14.08 -42.85
N GLY A 735 -13.40 14.15 -41.65
CA GLY A 735 -12.92 15.40 -41.06
C GLY A 735 -14.03 16.26 -40.42
N ALA A 736 -15.21 15.70 -40.15
CA ALA A 736 -16.40 16.45 -39.75
C ALA A 736 -16.56 16.57 -38.24
N VAL A 737 -16.24 15.55 -37.45
CA VAL A 737 -16.35 15.61 -35.99
C VAL A 737 -15.34 16.60 -35.41
N ALA A 738 -14.04 16.54 -35.76
CA ALA A 738 -13.06 17.45 -35.18
C ALA A 738 -13.35 18.91 -35.54
N ARG A 739 -13.76 19.21 -36.78
CA ARG A 739 -14.21 20.56 -37.17
C ARG A 739 -15.37 21.07 -36.29
N GLU A 740 -16.33 20.20 -36.00
CA GLU A 740 -17.53 20.52 -35.23
C GLU A 740 -17.26 20.64 -33.71
N VAL A 741 -16.28 19.87 -33.19
CA VAL A 741 -15.73 20.00 -31.83
C VAL A 741 -14.94 21.31 -31.69
N VAL A 742 -14.04 21.63 -32.63
CA VAL A 742 -13.31 22.92 -32.66
C VAL A 742 -14.29 24.09 -32.67
N ALA A 743 -15.35 24.03 -33.48
CA ALA A 743 -16.37 25.07 -33.55
C ALA A 743 -17.10 25.30 -32.21
N ARG A 744 -17.45 24.23 -31.48
CA ARG A 744 -18.05 24.33 -30.13
C ARG A 744 -17.08 24.91 -29.10
N LEU A 745 -15.85 24.41 -29.06
CA LEU A 745 -14.83 24.87 -28.11
C LEU A 745 -14.53 26.36 -28.32
N ALA A 746 -14.30 26.78 -29.56
CA ALA A 746 -14.11 28.20 -29.93
C ALA A 746 -15.34 29.05 -29.59
N GLY A 747 -16.56 28.51 -29.77
CA GLY A 747 -17.82 29.16 -29.36
C GLY A 747 -17.93 29.45 -27.86
N HIS A 748 -17.15 28.75 -27.02
CA HIS A 748 -17.04 28.97 -25.57
C HIS A 748 -15.72 29.60 -25.14
N GLY A 749 -14.92 30.10 -26.09
CA GLY A 749 -13.66 30.81 -25.82
C GLY A 749 -12.47 29.90 -25.51
N ALA A 750 -12.54 28.61 -25.83
CA ALA A 750 -11.41 27.68 -25.78
C ALA A 750 -10.66 27.65 -27.12
N ASP A 751 -9.35 27.47 -27.07
CA ASP A 751 -8.52 27.23 -28.25
C ASP A 751 -8.41 25.72 -28.49
N ALA A 752 -8.54 25.28 -29.74
CA ALA A 752 -8.47 23.86 -30.09
C ALA A 752 -7.61 23.65 -31.35
N VAL A 753 -6.68 22.71 -31.29
CA VAL A 753 -5.78 22.34 -32.40
C VAL A 753 -5.98 20.87 -32.73
N VAL A 754 -6.14 20.56 -34.01
CA VAL A 754 -6.29 19.19 -34.52
C VAL A 754 -4.93 18.66 -34.98
N PHE A 755 -4.61 17.45 -34.53
CA PHE A 755 -3.39 16.71 -34.82
C PHE A 755 -3.74 15.33 -35.41
N ASP A 756 -2.76 14.71 -36.07
CA ASP A 756 -2.85 13.32 -36.50
C ASP A 756 -3.04 12.37 -35.30
N PRO A 757 -3.73 11.24 -35.46
CA PRO A 757 -4.07 10.33 -34.35
C PRO A 757 -2.84 9.70 -33.67
N GLU A 758 -1.71 9.64 -34.38
CA GLU A 758 -0.43 9.09 -33.96
C GLU A 758 0.50 10.17 -33.37
N HIS A 759 0.08 11.44 -33.32
CA HIS A 759 0.92 12.55 -32.86
C HIS A 759 1.24 12.42 -31.37
N LEU A 760 2.54 12.32 -31.06
CA LEU A 760 3.03 12.29 -29.68
C LEU A 760 3.13 13.71 -29.15
N LEU A 761 2.16 14.12 -28.33
CA LEU A 761 2.11 15.46 -27.75
C LEU A 761 3.35 15.75 -26.88
N THR A 762 3.92 16.93 -27.07
CA THR A 762 5.11 17.44 -26.38
C THR A 762 4.86 18.81 -25.76
N ALA A 763 5.77 19.27 -24.90
CA ALA A 763 5.72 20.64 -24.39
C ALA A 763 5.81 21.71 -25.52
N ALA A 764 6.36 21.37 -26.69
CA ALA A 764 6.45 22.27 -27.83
C ALA A 764 5.10 22.47 -28.55
N ASP A 765 4.18 21.49 -28.49
CA ASP A 765 2.80 21.68 -28.95
C ASP A 765 2.04 22.69 -28.06
N GLY A 766 2.60 22.98 -26.89
CA GLY A 766 2.20 24.01 -25.94
C GLY A 766 2.83 25.40 -26.14
N THR A 767 3.30 25.79 -27.34
CA THR A 767 4.05 27.06 -27.55
C THR A 767 3.39 28.34 -26.98
N ASP A 768 2.06 28.38 -26.93
CA ASP A 768 1.28 29.51 -26.42
C ASP A 768 0.62 29.24 -25.06
N GLY A 769 1.02 28.17 -24.36
CA GLY A 769 0.50 27.77 -23.04
C GLY A 769 0.26 26.25 -22.93
N PRO A 770 0.10 25.72 -21.70
CA PRO A 770 -0.08 24.28 -21.46
C PRO A 770 -1.35 23.74 -22.13
N VAL A 771 -1.35 22.44 -22.45
CA VAL A 771 -2.51 21.72 -22.98
C VAL A 771 -3.42 21.32 -21.81
N ASP A 772 -4.55 22.00 -21.64
CA ASP A 772 -5.51 21.71 -20.56
C ASP A 772 -6.29 20.41 -20.81
N GLY A 773 -6.57 20.07 -22.07
CA GLY A 773 -7.39 18.92 -22.43
C GLY A 773 -6.96 18.20 -23.69
N VAL A 774 -7.16 16.89 -23.73
CA VAL A 774 -6.84 16.02 -24.87
C VAL A 774 -8.09 15.24 -25.26
N LEU A 775 -8.52 15.35 -26.52
CA LEU A 775 -9.70 14.70 -27.08
C LEU A 775 -9.27 13.72 -28.18
N TYR A 776 -9.36 12.42 -27.90
CA TYR A 776 -8.97 11.35 -28.80
C TYR A 776 -10.19 10.85 -29.59
N LEU A 777 -10.28 11.30 -30.84
CA LEU A 777 -11.41 11.07 -31.76
C LEU A 777 -11.15 9.95 -32.77
N ASP A 778 -9.92 9.46 -32.86
CA ASP A 778 -9.56 8.38 -33.76
C ASP A 778 -10.49 7.14 -33.73
N PRO A 779 -11.09 6.69 -32.58
CA PRO A 779 -11.99 5.54 -32.57
C PRO A 779 -13.26 5.71 -33.43
N LEU A 780 -13.57 6.93 -33.88
CA LEU A 780 -14.66 7.24 -34.80
C LEU A 780 -14.33 6.92 -36.27
N ALA A 781 -13.05 6.79 -36.62
CA ALA A 781 -12.63 6.39 -37.96
C ALA A 781 -12.99 4.92 -38.23
N SER A 782 -13.64 4.67 -39.36
CA SER A 782 -14.04 3.35 -39.84
C SER A 782 -12.98 2.69 -40.74
N SER A 783 -12.11 3.49 -41.37
CA SER A 783 -11.13 3.02 -42.37
C SER A 783 -9.75 2.65 -41.82
N ARG A 784 -9.49 2.94 -40.54
CA ARG A 784 -8.17 2.87 -39.88
C ARG A 784 -7.91 1.52 -39.16
N PRO A 785 -6.65 1.15 -38.87
CA PRO A 785 -6.32 -0.06 -38.08
C PRO A 785 -6.84 0.04 -36.63
N PRO A 786 -6.84 -1.06 -35.85
CA PRO A 786 -7.21 -1.06 -34.42
C PRO A 786 -6.45 0.00 -33.60
N VAL A 787 -7.16 0.63 -32.66
CA VAL A 787 -6.64 1.70 -31.80
C VAL A 787 -5.55 1.19 -30.86
N LEU A 788 -5.76 0.02 -30.24
CA LEU A 788 -4.77 -0.62 -29.39
C LEU A 788 -4.14 -1.82 -30.11
N PRO A 789 -2.81 -2.02 -30.00
CA PRO A 789 -1.91 -1.36 -29.05
C PRO A 789 -1.30 -0.01 -29.48
N GLU A 790 -1.42 0.39 -30.75
CA GLU A 790 -0.64 1.49 -31.34
C GLU A 790 -0.91 2.89 -30.76
N ALA A 791 -2.07 3.13 -30.14
CA ALA A 791 -2.37 4.40 -29.47
C ALA A 791 -1.73 4.52 -28.07
N PHE A 792 -1.13 3.46 -27.51
CA PHE A 792 -0.53 3.53 -26.17
C PHE A 792 0.54 4.63 -26.02
N PRO A 793 1.50 4.80 -26.96
CA PRO A 793 2.48 5.90 -26.90
C PRO A 793 1.83 7.29 -26.93
N VAL A 794 0.71 7.45 -27.64
CA VAL A 794 -0.05 8.70 -27.73
C VAL A 794 -0.68 9.04 -26.38
N PHE A 795 -1.35 8.07 -25.75
CA PHE A 795 -1.88 8.24 -24.38
C PHE A 795 -0.78 8.51 -23.36
N LYS A 796 0.37 7.81 -23.45
CA LYS A 796 1.54 8.02 -22.59
C LYS A 796 2.11 9.44 -22.74
N ALA A 797 2.27 9.92 -23.97
CA ALA A 797 2.75 11.27 -24.26
C ALA A 797 1.78 12.34 -23.74
N ALA A 798 0.47 12.16 -23.99
CA ALA A 798 -0.58 13.03 -23.48
C ALA A 798 -0.57 13.12 -21.95
N LEU A 799 -0.49 11.99 -21.24
CA LEU A 799 -0.43 11.95 -19.77
C LEU A 799 0.86 12.57 -19.20
N GLY A 800 1.96 12.54 -19.95
CA GLY A 800 3.20 13.24 -19.62
C GLY A 800 3.06 14.77 -19.56
N LEU A 801 2.01 15.35 -20.14
CA LEU A 801 1.69 16.78 -20.06
C LEU A 801 0.76 17.13 -18.87
N ALA A 802 0.35 16.14 -18.07
CA ALA A 802 -0.61 16.29 -16.96
C ALA A 802 -1.90 17.09 -17.32
N PRO A 803 -2.62 16.74 -18.41
CA PRO A 803 -3.84 17.44 -18.80
C PRO A 803 -4.95 17.27 -17.76
N ARG A 804 -5.81 18.27 -17.62
CA ARG A 804 -7.00 18.20 -16.77
C ARG A 804 -8.03 17.21 -17.32
N TRP A 805 -8.15 17.12 -18.64
CA TRP A 805 -9.07 16.19 -19.31
C TRP A 805 -8.32 15.32 -20.32
N LEU A 806 -8.59 14.02 -20.31
CA LEU A 806 -8.19 13.10 -21.36
C LEU A 806 -9.40 12.27 -21.75
N PHE A 807 -10.07 12.60 -22.84
CA PHE A 807 -11.30 11.91 -23.26
C PHE A 807 -11.11 11.16 -24.58
N ALA A 808 -11.60 9.94 -24.67
CA ALA A 808 -11.76 9.20 -25.93
C ALA A 808 -13.24 9.02 -26.26
N VAL A 809 -13.61 9.05 -27.55
CA VAL A 809 -15.01 8.88 -27.98
C VAL A 809 -15.12 7.77 -29.00
N ARG A 810 -16.15 6.93 -28.86
CA ARG A 810 -16.48 5.84 -29.78
C ARG A 810 -17.98 5.75 -29.99
N VAL A 811 -18.39 5.23 -31.16
CA VAL A 811 -19.78 4.84 -31.42
C VAL A 811 -19.91 3.34 -31.18
N THR A 812 -21.05 2.94 -30.62
CA THR A 812 -21.38 1.58 -30.18
C THR A 812 -22.87 1.30 -30.44
N THR A 813 -23.26 0.03 -30.47
CA THR A 813 -24.64 -0.46 -30.60
C THR A 813 -25.08 -1.20 -29.34
N GLU A 814 -26.38 -1.24 -29.07
CA GLU A 814 -26.95 -1.98 -27.94
C GLU A 814 -26.67 -3.49 -28.09
N GLY A 815 -25.61 -3.96 -27.43
CA GLY A 815 -25.12 -5.34 -27.49
C GLY A 815 -23.61 -5.49 -27.77
N GLY A 816 -22.96 -4.48 -28.34
CA GLY A 816 -21.48 -4.39 -28.38
C GLY A 816 -20.76 -5.47 -29.20
N THR A 817 -21.27 -5.83 -30.39
CA THR A 817 -20.71 -6.90 -31.26
C THR A 817 -20.20 -6.45 -32.64
N GLY A 818 -20.16 -5.15 -32.92
CA GLY A 818 -19.86 -4.59 -34.24
C GLY A 818 -18.37 -4.59 -34.62
N ALA A 819 -18.08 -4.68 -35.92
CA ALA A 819 -16.69 -4.64 -36.41
C ALA A 819 -15.98 -3.29 -36.13
N ALA A 820 -16.72 -2.17 -36.18
CA ALA A 820 -16.21 -0.85 -35.81
C ALA A 820 -15.92 -0.75 -34.29
N GLU A 821 -16.64 -1.49 -33.47
CA GLU A 821 -16.47 -1.50 -32.01
C GLU A 821 -15.24 -2.31 -31.60
N LEU A 822 -14.95 -3.41 -32.31
CA LEU A 822 -13.72 -4.19 -32.12
C LEU A 822 -12.46 -3.38 -32.39
N ARG A 823 -12.51 -2.41 -33.32
CA ARG A 823 -11.40 -1.50 -33.60
C ARG A 823 -10.94 -0.72 -32.36
N SER A 824 -11.85 -0.45 -31.43
CA SER A 824 -11.64 0.31 -30.19
C SER A 824 -11.74 -0.55 -28.93
N ALA A 825 -11.62 -1.87 -29.07
CA ALA A 825 -11.55 -2.82 -27.97
C ALA A 825 -10.37 -2.50 -27.01
N GLY A 826 -10.55 -2.71 -25.71
CA GLY A 826 -9.54 -2.47 -24.69
C GLY A 826 -9.51 -1.07 -24.09
N LEU A 827 -10.19 -0.09 -24.69
CA LEU A 827 -10.21 1.28 -24.18
C LEU A 827 -10.87 1.40 -22.80
N HIS A 828 -11.88 0.59 -22.45
CA HIS A 828 -12.50 0.67 -21.12
C HIS A 828 -11.50 0.23 -20.04
N GLY A 829 -10.77 -0.86 -20.28
CA GLY A 829 -9.72 -1.35 -19.39
C GLY A 829 -8.54 -0.37 -19.24
N LEU A 830 -8.13 0.26 -20.34
CA LEU A 830 -7.10 1.30 -20.35
C LEU A 830 -7.53 2.50 -19.50
N PHE A 831 -8.70 3.10 -19.79
CA PHE A 831 -9.17 4.33 -19.14
C PHE A 831 -9.48 4.13 -17.65
N ARG A 832 -10.00 2.96 -17.25
CA ARG A 832 -10.15 2.59 -15.82
C ARG A 832 -8.80 2.56 -15.09
N THR A 833 -7.72 2.18 -15.77
CA THR A 833 -6.38 2.17 -15.18
C THR A 833 -5.76 3.57 -15.16
N VAL A 834 -5.90 4.35 -16.24
CA VAL A 834 -5.47 5.76 -16.29
C VAL A 834 -6.10 6.56 -15.14
N ALA A 835 -7.41 6.41 -14.90
CA ALA A 835 -8.10 7.10 -13.80
C ALA A 835 -7.61 6.71 -12.39
N ARG A 836 -6.93 5.56 -12.23
CA ARG A 836 -6.28 5.15 -10.97
C ARG A 836 -4.84 5.64 -10.84
N GLU A 837 -4.11 5.74 -11.95
CA GLU A 837 -2.71 6.21 -11.96
C GLU A 837 -2.59 7.73 -11.98
N TYR A 838 -3.54 8.41 -12.62
CA TYR A 838 -3.57 9.87 -12.79
C TYR A 838 -4.87 10.45 -12.20
N PRO A 839 -5.07 10.40 -10.86
CA PRO A 839 -6.33 10.79 -10.22
C PRO A 839 -6.72 12.26 -10.44
N GLU A 840 -5.77 13.12 -10.81
CA GLU A 840 -6.02 14.54 -11.12
C GLU A 840 -6.49 14.80 -12.56
N THR A 841 -6.23 13.88 -13.48
CA THR A 841 -6.76 13.92 -14.86
C THR A 841 -8.14 13.29 -14.88
N ASP A 842 -9.15 14.03 -15.35
CA ASP A 842 -10.45 13.45 -15.70
C ASP A 842 -10.30 12.63 -16.98
N ALA A 843 -10.02 11.34 -16.81
CA ALA A 843 -9.81 10.39 -17.89
C ALA A 843 -11.11 9.62 -18.16
N ARG A 844 -11.67 9.73 -19.38
CA ARG A 844 -12.97 9.12 -19.73
C ARG A 844 -12.99 8.54 -21.14
N VAL A 845 -13.53 7.33 -21.29
CA VAL A 845 -14.03 6.85 -22.57
C VAL A 845 -15.55 7.01 -22.63
N ILE A 846 -16.02 7.60 -23.74
CA ILE A 846 -17.40 8.00 -23.97
C ILE A 846 -17.95 7.13 -25.11
N ASP A 847 -18.87 6.23 -24.75
CA ASP A 847 -19.56 5.35 -25.66
C ASP A 847 -20.88 6.01 -26.07
N LEU A 848 -21.01 6.38 -27.34
CA LEU A 848 -22.26 6.86 -27.92
C LEU A 848 -23.03 5.64 -28.44
N VAL A 849 -24.22 5.37 -27.89
CA VAL A 849 -25.04 4.24 -28.32
C VAL A 849 -25.95 4.67 -29.47
N ASP A 850 -25.75 4.07 -30.64
CA ASP A 850 -26.40 4.41 -31.90
C ASP A 850 -26.95 3.18 -32.63
N ASP A 851 -28.18 2.81 -32.29
CA ASP A 851 -28.85 1.64 -32.87
C ASP A 851 -29.44 1.89 -34.27
N ASN A 852 -29.46 3.15 -34.73
CA ASN A 852 -30.07 3.55 -36.02
C ASN A 852 -29.04 3.99 -37.07
N GLY A 853 -27.80 4.31 -36.67
CA GLY A 853 -26.76 4.88 -37.52
C GLY A 853 -26.94 6.38 -37.78
N ASP A 854 -27.61 7.09 -36.87
CA ASP A 854 -28.01 8.50 -37.01
C ASP A 854 -27.06 9.49 -36.27
N THR A 855 -26.00 9.03 -35.62
CA THR A 855 -25.07 9.86 -34.83
C THR A 855 -24.13 10.68 -35.72
N GLY A 856 -24.64 11.80 -36.22
CA GLY A 856 -23.84 12.79 -36.95
C GLY A 856 -22.90 13.61 -36.04
N ALA A 857 -21.91 14.27 -36.66
CA ALA A 857 -20.85 15.03 -35.99
C ALA A 857 -21.33 16.02 -34.91
N VAL A 858 -22.47 16.66 -35.12
CA VAL A 858 -23.13 17.58 -34.18
C VAL A 858 -23.43 16.87 -32.84
N ALA A 859 -24.00 15.66 -32.88
CA ALA A 859 -24.36 14.89 -31.70
C ALA A 859 -23.12 14.40 -30.93
N VAL A 860 -22.06 13.98 -31.65
CA VAL A 860 -20.76 13.60 -31.06
C VAL A 860 -20.15 14.78 -30.30
N ALA A 861 -20.13 15.96 -30.91
CA ALA A 861 -19.55 17.16 -30.33
C ALA A 861 -20.39 17.74 -29.17
N ASP A 862 -21.72 17.62 -29.20
CA ASP A 862 -22.60 17.93 -28.05
C ASP A 862 -22.38 16.96 -26.89
N ALA A 863 -22.18 15.66 -27.17
CA ALA A 863 -21.89 14.68 -26.15
C ALA A 863 -20.55 14.97 -25.46
N LEU A 864 -19.49 15.21 -26.24
CA LEU A 864 -18.17 15.64 -25.75
C LEU A 864 -18.24 16.88 -24.85
N LEU A 865 -18.92 17.93 -25.32
CA LEU A 865 -19.08 19.16 -24.54
C LEU A 865 -19.85 18.91 -23.24
N GLY A 866 -20.90 18.09 -23.29
CA GLY A 866 -21.65 17.68 -22.09
C GLY A 866 -20.82 16.89 -21.08
N GLU A 867 -19.87 16.06 -21.54
CA GLU A 867 -18.96 15.31 -20.67
C GLU A 867 -17.86 16.19 -20.07
N LEU A 868 -17.36 17.21 -20.80
CA LEU A 868 -16.36 18.16 -20.29
C LEU A 868 -16.88 19.02 -19.12
N LEU A 869 -18.20 19.15 -19.05
CA LEU A 869 -18.94 19.90 -18.03
C LEU A 869 -19.59 18.99 -16.96
N ALA A 870 -19.38 17.67 -17.04
CA ALA A 870 -19.93 16.74 -16.06
C ALA A 870 -19.28 16.94 -14.67
N PRO A 871 -20.03 16.78 -13.56
CA PRO A 871 -19.53 17.03 -12.21
C PRO A 871 -18.71 15.86 -11.61
N ASP A 872 -18.82 14.67 -12.18
CA ASP A 872 -18.12 13.45 -11.79
C ASP A 872 -16.91 13.15 -12.69
N ARG A 873 -16.10 12.16 -12.26
CA ARG A 873 -14.95 11.61 -12.98
C ARG A 873 -15.16 10.13 -13.35
N THR A 874 -16.37 9.73 -13.79
CA THR A 874 -16.62 8.33 -14.17
C THR A 874 -15.77 7.98 -15.40
N PRO A 875 -14.95 6.90 -15.37
CA PRO A 875 -13.96 6.62 -16.42
C PRO A 875 -14.54 5.96 -17.67
N VAL A 876 -15.72 5.35 -17.58
CA VAL A 876 -16.46 4.75 -18.70
C VAL A 876 -17.89 5.25 -18.65
N VAL A 877 -18.33 5.95 -19.68
CA VAL A 877 -19.66 6.57 -19.73
C VAL A 877 -20.39 6.15 -20.99
N LEU A 878 -21.59 5.60 -20.82
CA LEU A 878 -22.51 5.30 -21.90
C LEU A 878 -23.49 6.47 -22.07
N ARG A 879 -23.58 7.00 -23.29
CA ARG A 879 -24.56 8.03 -23.69
C ARG A 879 -25.65 7.35 -24.49
N THR A 880 -26.80 7.18 -23.86
CA THR A 880 -27.96 6.46 -24.41
C THR A 880 -29.16 7.40 -24.56
N PRO A 881 -30.22 7.01 -25.30
CA PRO A 881 -31.47 7.77 -25.34
C PRO A 881 -32.15 7.94 -23.98
N VAL A 882 -31.87 7.07 -22.98
CA VAL A 882 -32.39 7.20 -21.61
C VAL A 882 -31.52 8.09 -20.71
N GLY A 883 -30.36 8.55 -21.20
CA GLY A 883 -29.46 9.47 -20.52
C GLY A 883 -28.03 8.96 -20.39
N ARG A 884 -27.29 9.59 -19.48
CA ARG A 884 -25.90 9.26 -19.16
C ARG A 884 -25.84 8.13 -18.14
N GLN A 885 -25.06 7.10 -18.42
CA GLN A 885 -24.92 5.92 -17.57
C GLN A 885 -23.44 5.60 -17.32
N GLY A 886 -23.17 5.04 -16.14
CA GLY A 886 -21.89 4.44 -15.78
C GLY A 886 -22.03 2.92 -15.66
N LEU A 887 -20.92 2.21 -15.47
CA LEU A 887 -20.92 0.77 -15.27
C LEU A 887 -20.58 0.44 -13.82
N GLU A 888 -21.54 -0.12 -13.09
CA GLU A 888 -21.39 -0.55 -11.69
C GLU A 888 -21.30 -2.08 -11.59
N LEU A 889 -20.49 -2.59 -10.66
CA LEU A 889 -20.32 -4.02 -10.43
C LEU A 889 -21.36 -4.54 -9.42
N VAL A 890 -22.37 -5.25 -9.90
CA VAL A 890 -23.52 -5.68 -9.08
C VAL A 890 -23.48 -7.19 -8.80
N GLU A 891 -23.64 -7.60 -7.54
CA GLU A 891 -23.72 -9.02 -7.17
C GLU A 891 -24.95 -9.67 -7.82
N SER A 892 -24.73 -10.75 -8.56
CA SER A 892 -25.72 -11.37 -9.43
C SER A 892 -25.58 -12.90 -9.36
N PRO A 893 -26.06 -13.54 -8.27
CA PRO A 893 -25.88 -14.97 -8.05
C PRO A 893 -26.74 -15.82 -9.00
N LEU A 894 -26.28 -17.05 -9.30
CA LEU A 894 -26.98 -18.03 -10.15
C LEU A 894 -28.23 -18.67 -9.50
N GLY A 895 -28.73 -18.12 -8.39
CA GLY A 895 -29.75 -18.76 -7.56
C GLY A 895 -29.26 -20.03 -6.88
N THR A 896 -30.16 -20.72 -6.18
CA THR A 896 -29.79 -21.84 -5.27
C THR A 896 -29.14 -23.01 -5.98
N LEU A 897 -29.62 -23.38 -7.18
CA LEU A 897 -29.08 -24.48 -7.98
C LEU A 897 -27.63 -24.20 -8.45
N GLY A 898 -27.37 -22.99 -8.93
CA GLY A 898 -26.03 -22.59 -9.39
C GLY A 898 -25.06 -22.22 -8.26
N THR A 899 -25.51 -22.13 -7.00
CA THR A 899 -24.62 -21.94 -5.84
C THR A 899 -24.32 -23.23 -5.08
N THR A 900 -25.25 -24.18 -4.99
CA THR A 900 -25.01 -25.48 -4.31
C THR A 900 -24.54 -26.59 -5.25
N GLY A 901 -24.66 -26.40 -6.56
CA GLY A 901 -24.52 -27.47 -7.56
C GLY A 901 -25.75 -28.37 -7.63
N ALA A 902 -25.88 -29.10 -8.73
CA ALA A 902 -27.08 -29.86 -9.08
C ALA A 902 -26.94 -31.39 -8.91
N GLY A 903 -26.33 -31.87 -7.81
CA GLY A 903 -26.14 -33.31 -7.60
C GLY A 903 -25.97 -33.73 -6.13
N PRO A 904 -26.20 -35.02 -5.80
CA PRO A 904 -26.07 -35.54 -4.44
C PRO A 904 -24.61 -35.66 -3.95
N ALA A 905 -23.62 -35.48 -4.84
CA ALA A 905 -22.19 -35.65 -4.56
C ALA A 905 -21.35 -34.37 -4.69
N GLY A 906 -21.86 -33.31 -5.36
CA GLY A 906 -21.12 -32.06 -5.57
C GLY A 906 -19.92 -32.15 -6.52
N ASP A 907 -19.78 -33.24 -7.28
CA ASP A 907 -18.62 -33.62 -8.10
C ASP A 907 -18.60 -33.02 -9.52
N GLY A 908 -19.51 -32.10 -9.83
CA GLY A 908 -19.62 -31.44 -11.14
C GLY A 908 -20.22 -32.30 -12.26
N ALA A 909 -20.55 -33.56 -12.01
CA ALA A 909 -21.04 -34.47 -13.06
C ALA A 909 -22.40 -34.05 -13.64
N ALA A 910 -23.24 -33.38 -12.84
CA ALA A 910 -24.52 -32.84 -13.30
C ALA A 910 -24.33 -31.60 -14.19
N GLU A 911 -23.39 -30.72 -13.83
CA GLU A 911 -22.99 -29.55 -14.61
C GLU A 911 -22.39 -29.98 -15.97
N ALA A 912 -21.51 -30.98 -15.98
CA ALA A 912 -20.98 -31.56 -17.22
C ALA A 912 -22.09 -32.16 -18.11
N ALA A 913 -23.03 -32.91 -17.53
CA ALA A 913 -24.16 -33.46 -18.27
C ALA A 913 -25.10 -32.38 -18.83
N ALA A 914 -25.32 -31.29 -18.09
CA ALA A 914 -26.10 -30.13 -18.55
C ALA A 914 -25.42 -29.41 -19.73
N LEU A 915 -24.09 -29.40 -19.77
CA LEU A 915 -23.29 -28.91 -20.89
C LEU A 915 -23.24 -29.84 -22.10
N GLY A 916 -23.84 -31.03 -22.01
CA GLY A 916 -23.72 -32.07 -23.05
C GLY A 916 -22.32 -32.67 -23.16
N LEU A 917 -21.49 -32.55 -22.10
CA LEU A 917 -20.16 -33.14 -22.06
C LEU A 917 -20.22 -34.60 -21.58
N ASP A 918 -19.66 -35.49 -22.39
CA ASP A 918 -19.51 -36.91 -22.09
C ASP A 918 -18.04 -37.36 -22.32
N ARG A 919 -17.80 -38.68 -22.30
CA ARG A 919 -16.46 -39.27 -22.44
C ARG A 919 -15.89 -39.19 -23.87
N ASP A 920 -16.74 -39.01 -24.86
CA ASP A 920 -16.36 -38.84 -26.25
C ASP A 920 -16.32 -37.36 -26.66
N SER A 921 -16.77 -36.43 -25.81
CA SER A 921 -16.54 -35.00 -25.98
C SER A 921 -15.05 -34.64 -25.97
N VAL A 922 -14.69 -33.61 -26.74
CA VAL A 922 -13.33 -33.06 -26.81
C VAL A 922 -13.35 -31.60 -26.36
N VAL A 923 -12.51 -31.26 -25.38
CA VAL A 923 -12.36 -29.89 -24.88
C VAL A 923 -10.92 -29.41 -25.09
N LEU A 924 -10.77 -28.24 -25.70
CA LEU A 924 -9.49 -27.60 -25.97
C LEU A 924 -9.19 -26.51 -24.92
N LEU A 925 -8.05 -26.59 -24.26
CA LEU A 925 -7.59 -25.60 -23.29
C LEU A 925 -6.29 -24.95 -23.76
N VAL A 926 -6.34 -23.66 -24.05
CA VAL A 926 -5.20 -22.83 -24.49
C VAL A 926 -4.70 -22.02 -23.31
N GLY A 927 -3.41 -22.12 -22.99
CA GLY A 927 -2.82 -21.50 -21.79
C GLY A 927 -1.82 -22.39 -21.05
N GLY A 928 -1.44 -23.53 -21.64
CA GLY A 928 -0.53 -24.52 -21.07
C GLY A 928 -1.21 -25.51 -20.11
N ALA A 929 -0.49 -26.57 -19.76
CA ALA A 929 -0.91 -27.55 -18.75
C ALA A 929 -0.28 -27.23 -17.39
N ARG A 930 -0.45 -25.98 -16.93
CA ARG A 930 0.13 -25.43 -15.69
C ARG A 930 -0.86 -24.47 -15.01
N GLY A 931 -0.71 -24.23 -13.71
CA GLY A 931 -1.52 -23.25 -12.97
C GLY A 931 -3.04 -23.47 -13.07
N ILE A 932 -3.81 -22.39 -13.22
CA ILE A 932 -5.29 -22.44 -13.24
C ILE A 932 -5.84 -23.28 -14.42
N THR A 933 -5.18 -23.22 -15.58
CA THR A 933 -5.58 -24.02 -16.76
C THR A 933 -5.53 -25.52 -16.47
N ALA A 934 -4.49 -25.98 -15.76
CA ALA A 934 -4.39 -27.36 -15.28
C ALA A 934 -5.51 -27.70 -14.29
N LYS A 935 -5.77 -26.85 -13.28
CA LYS A 935 -6.85 -27.09 -12.32
C LYS A 935 -8.23 -27.17 -12.97
N PHE A 936 -8.51 -26.33 -13.98
CA PHE A 936 -9.76 -26.43 -14.72
C PHE A 936 -9.86 -27.69 -15.60
N ALA A 937 -8.75 -28.14 -16.19
CA ALA A 937 -8.68 -29.44 -16.86
C ALA A 937 -8.99 -30.59 -15.88
N THR A 938 -8.43 -30.56 -14.66
CA THR A 938 -8.65 -31.56 -13.61
C THR A 938 -10.12 -31.60 -13.15
N ALA A 939 -10.77 -30.43 -13.02
CA ALA A 939 -12.20 -30.33 -12.73
C ALA A 939 -13.07 -30.91 -13.86
N LEU A 940 -12.78 -30.57 -15.13
CA LEU A 940 -13.47 -31.13 -16.30
C LEU A 940 -13.30 -32.66 -16.41
N ALA A 941 -12.09 -33.16 -16.19
CA ALA A 941 -11.78 -34.60 -16.20
C ALA A 941 -12.55 -35.34 -15.11
N SER A 942 -12.58 -34.80 -13.89
CA SER A 942 -13.35 -35.38 -12.77
C SER A 942 -14.85 -35.45 -13.08
N ALA A 943 -15.41 -34.36 -13.60
CA ALA A 943 -16.85 -34.23 -13.85
C ALA A 943 -17.35 -35.05 -15.05
N SER A 944 -16.61 -35.06 -16.16
CA SER A 944 -17.07 -35.62 -17.45
C SER A 944 -16.27 -36.83 -17.94
N ARG A 945 -14.98 -36.89 -17.60
CA ARG A 945 -13.96 -37.77 -18.20
C ARG A 945 -13.87 -37.63 -19.73
N CYS A 946 -14.10 -36.42 -20.23
CA CYS A 946 -13.92 -36.05 -21.63
C CYS A 946 -12.46 -36.15 -22.08
N ARG A 947 -12.22 -35.99 -23.38
CA ARG A 947 -10.88 -35.87 -23.95
C ARG A 947 -10.41 -34.42 -23.85
N ILE A 948 -9.17 -34.23 -23.42
CA ILE A 948 -8.60 -32.92 -23.09
C ILE A 948 -7.37 -32.66 -23.97
N GLU A 949 -7.43 -31.59 -24.75
CA GLU A 949 -6.32 -31.15 -25.59
C GLU A 949 -5.77 -29.85 -24.99
N LEU A 950 -4.50 -29.85 -24.58
CA LEU A 950 -3.84 -28.74 -23.90
C LEU A 950 -2.81 -28.10 -24.83
N LEU A 951 -2.88 -26.78 -25.02
CA LEU A 951 -1.95 -26.02 -25.86
C LEU A 951 -1.20 -24.96 -25.06
N GLY A 952 0.14 -24.97 -25.17
CA GLY A 952 1.02 -23.99 -24.53
C GLY A 952 2.35 -23.83 -25.26
N ARG A 953 3.18 -22.86 -24.84
CA ARG A 953 4.46 -22.54 -25.50
C ARG A 953 5.66 -23.37 -25.04
N THR A 954 5.54 -24.06 -23.91
CA THR A 954 6.63 -24.89 -23.37
C THR A 954 6.81 -26.11 -24.27
N PRO A 955 8.01 -26.39 -24.80
CA PRO A 955 8.23 -27.58 -25.61
C PRO A 955 8.06 -28.85 -24.76
N ALA A 956 7.45 -29.88 -25.34
CA ALA A 956 7.34 -31.19 -24.69
C ALA A 956 8.73 -31.82 -24.46
N PRO A 957 8.92 -32.66 -23.43
CA PRO A 957 10.21 -33.29 -23.16
C PRO A 957 10.64 -34.24 -24.29
N GLU A 958 11.83 -34.04 -24.85
CA GLU A 958 12.40 -34.86 -25.93
C GLU A 958 13.04 -36.16 -25.39
N GLY A 959 12.20 -37.02 -24.82
CA GLY A 959 12.63 -38.32 -24.27
C GLY A 959 12.88 -38.30 -22.75
N PRO A 960 13.55 -39.35 -22.20
CA PRO A 960 13.76 -39.47 -20.77
C PRO A 960 14.75 -38.40 -20.25
N GLU A 961 14.42 -37.82 -19.10
CA GLU A 961 15.28 -36.83 -18.43
C GLU A 961 16.64 -37.43 -18.02
N ASP A 962 17.70 -36.62 -18.06
CA ASP A 962 19.05 -36.99 -17.60
C ASP A 962 19.01 -37.43 -16.12
N ALA A 963 19.65 -38.55 -15.79
CA ALA A 963 19.65 -39.10 -14.44
C ALA A 963 20.22 -38.12 -13.39
N ALA A 964 21.10 -37.18 -13.79
CA ALA A 964 21.65 -36.16 -12.92
C ALA A 964 20.64 -35.06 -12.56
N THR A 965 19.77 -34.67 -13.50
CA THR A 965 18.72 -33.66 -13.24
C THR A 965 17.46 -34.31 -12.66
N ALA A 966 17.11 -35.52 -13.08
CA ALA A 966 15.96 -36.30 -12.57
C ALA A 966 16.02 -36.55 -11.05
N ALA A 967 17.23 -36.62 -10.46
CA ALA A 967 17.43 -36.75 -9.02
C ALA A 967 17.28 -35.43 -8.23
N ALA A 968 17.31 -34.28 -8.91
CA ALA A 968 17.14 -32.95 -8.32
C ALA A 968 15.66 -32.56 -8.32
N GLY A 969 15.07 -32.38 -7.13
CA GLY A 969 13.66 -32.02 -6.94
C GLY A 969 13.41 -30.52 -6.90
N THR A 970 14.39 -29.71 -6.47
CA THR A 970 14.25 -28.25 -6.32
C THR A 970 14.95 -27.45 -7.42
N ARG A 971 14.56 -26.18 -7.61
CA ARG A 971 15.23 -25.25 -8.55
C ARG A 971 16.72 -25.10 -8.22
N THR A 972 17.08 -25.05 -6.94
CA THR A 972 18.48 -24.96 -6.48
C THR A 972 19.28 -26.22 -6.83
N GLU A 973 18.73 -27.41 -6.56
CA GLU A 973 19.38 -28.68 -6.92
C GLU A 973 19.52 -28.82 -8.44
N LEU A 974 18.51 -28.43 -9.23
CA LEU A 974 18.57 -28.47 -10.69
C LEU A 974 19.66 -27.55 -11.24
N ARG A 975 19.79 -26.34 -10.69
CA ARG A 975 20.86 -25.41 -11.07
C ARG A 975 22.24 -25.95 -10.71
N ALA A 976 22.39 -26.59 -9.55
CA ALA A 976 23.63 -27.24 -9.16
C ALA A 976 23.98 -28.42 -10.10
N ALA A 977 23.01 -29.27 -10.42
CA ALA A 977 23.19 -30.39 -11.36
C ALA A 977 23.54 -29.93 -12.78
N LEU A 978 22.90 -28.87 -13.28
CA LEU A 978 23.18 -28.27 -14.58
C LEU A 978 24.53 -27.54 -14.60
N ALA A 979 24.89 -26.82 -13.54
CA ALA A 979 26.21 -26.19 -13.41
C ALA A 979 27.33 -27.24 -13.40
N ALA A 980 27.13 -28.38 -12.74
CA ALA A 980 28.09 -29.48 -12.67
C ALA A 980 28.37 -30.17 -14.02
N ARG A 981 27.50 -30.01 -15.02
CA ARG A 981 27.75 -30.48 -16.41
C ARG A 981 28.80 -29.63 -17.14
N GLY A 982 28.95 -28.37 -16.74
CA GLY A 982 29.87 -27.39 -17.34
C GLY A 982 29.44 -26.88 -18.72
N GLY A 983 30.02 -25.76 -19.16
CA GLY A 983 29.83 -25.21 -20.51
C GLY A 983 28.58 -24.36 -20.75
N LEU A 984 27.71 -24.18 -19.76
CA LEU A 984 26.55 -23.29 -19.81
C LEU A 984 26.81 -21.99 -19.01
N THR A 985 26.21 -20.88 -19.46
CA THR A 985 26.22 -19.61 -18.70
C THR A 985 25.14 -19.64 -17.59
N PRO A 986 25.25 -18.83 -16.52
CA PRO A 986 24.24 -18.78 -15.46
C PRO A 986 22.81 -18.52 -15.98
N ALA A 987 22.67 -17.64 -16.99
CA ALA A 987 21.39 -17.38 -17.63
C ALA A 987 20.84 -18.57 -18.44
N ALA A 988 21.71 -19.39 -19.03
CA ALA A 988 21.31 -20.63 -19.71
C ALA A 988 20.91 -21.72 -18.69
N ILE A 989 21.68 -21.86 -17.60
CA ILE A 989 21.38 -22.78 -16.48
C ILE A 989 20.00 -22.46 -15.88
N ASN A 990 19.69 -21.18 -15.63
CA ASN A 990 18.38 -20.76 -15.13
C ASN A 990 17.25 -21.15 -16.09
N ARG A 991 17.44 -20.87 -17.39
CA ARG A 991 16.44 -21.17 -18.43
C ARG A 991 16.19 -22.68 -18.59
N GLU A 992 17.24 -23.50 -18.52
CA GLU A 992 17.13 -24.96 -18.62
C GLU A 992 16.49 -25.55 -17.35
N ALA A 993 16.82 -25.04 -16.16
CA ALA A 993 16.16 -25.43 -14.91
C ALA A 993 14.66 -25.08 -14.89
N GLU A 994 14.29 -23.88 -15.34
CA GLU A 994 12.89 -23.45 -15.49
C GLU A 994 12.13 -24.28 -16.51
N LEU A 995 12.78 -24.64 -17.63
CA LEU A 995 12.20 -25.50 -18.66
C LEU A 995 11.91 -26.90 -18.11
N LEU A 996 12.87 -27.53 -17.42
CA LEU A 996 12.71 -28.86 -16.82
C LEU A 996 11.58 -28.87 -15.77
N LEU A 997 11.52 -27.85 -14.90
CA LEU A 997 10.43 -27.71 -13.93
C LEU A 997 9.06 -27.56 -14.61
N ALA A 998 8.97 -26.73 -15.66
CA ALA A 998 7.74 -26.56 -16.43
C ALA A 998 7.31 -27.84 -17.17
N GLN A 999 8.27 -28.60 -17.73
CA GLN A 999 8.00 -29.89 -18.38
C GLN A 999 7.50 -30.93 -17.37
N ARG A 1000 8.09 -30.99 -16.17
CA ARG A 1000 7.63 -31.88 -15.10
C ARG A 1000 6.22 -31.54 -14.61
N GLU A 1001 5.88 -30.25 -14.47
CA GLU A 1001 4.52 -29.81 -14.10
C GLU A 1001 3.49 -30.21 -15.18
N ILE A 1002 3.86 -30.11 -16.47
CA ILE A 1002 3.04 -30.57 -17.59
C ILE A 1002 2.85 -32.09 -17.54
N THR A 1003 3.91 -32.87 -17.33
CA THR A 1003 3.82 -34.34 -17.20
C THR A 1003 2.94 -34.74 -16.01
N ALA A 1004 3.14 -34.15 -14.83
CA ALA A 1004 2.33 -34.41 -13.64
C ALA A 1004 0.84 -34.10 -13.88
N THR A 1005 0.53 -33.02 -14.60
CA THR A 1005 -0.84 -32.68 -15.00
C THR A 1005 -1.43 -33.75 -15.94
N LEU A 1006 -0.68 -34.21 -16.94
CA LEU A 1006 -1.15 -35.26 -17.86
C LEU A 1006 -1.39 -36.59 -17.13
N ASP A 1007 -0.53 -36.96 -16.19
CA ASP A 1007 -0.68 -38.16 -15.35
C ASP A 1007 -1.89 -38.05 -14.41
N GLU A 1008 -2.15 -36.88 -13.82
CA GLU A 1008 -3.35 -36.61 -13.01
C GLU A 1008 -4.64 -36.76 -13.83
N LEU A 1009 -4.70 -36.17 -15.02
CA LEU A 1009 -5.85 -36.29 -15.93
C LEU A 1009 -6.06 -37.74 -16.38
N ALA A 1010 -4.99 -38.49 -16.65
CA ALA A 1010 -5.05 -39.91 -16.97
C ALA A 1010 -5.55 -40.76 -15.79
N ALA A 1011 -5.14 -40.44 -14.55
CA ALA A 1011 -5.60 -41.12 -13.34
C ALA A 1011 -7.11 -40.90 -13.06
N LEU A 1012 -7.63 -39.71 -13.40
CA LEU A 1012 -9.08 -39.42 -13.37
C LEU A 1012 -9.87 -40.13 -14.50
N GLY A 1013 -9.17 -40.68 -15.50
CA GLY A 1013 -9.74 -41.45 -16.59
C GLY A 1013 -10.05 -40.65 -17.85
N SER A 1014 -9.54 -39.42 -17.96
CA SER A 1014 -9.55 -38.64 -19.20
C SER A 1014 -8.38 -39.01 -20.12
N GLN A 1015 -8.59 -38.92 -21.43
CA GLN A 1015 -7.48 -38.95 -22.39
C GLN A 1015 -6.98 -37.51 -22.57
N ALA A 1016 -5.78 -37.22 -22.10
CA ALA A 1016 -5.17 -35.90 -22.20
C ALA A 1016 -3.95 -35.91 -23.14
N ARG A 1017 -3.77 -34.84 -23.91
CA ARG A 1017 -2.58 -34.57 -24.72
C ARG A 1017 -2.15 -33.13 -24.58
N TYR A 1018 -0.86 -32.89 -24.76
CA TYR A 1018 -0.26 -31.56 -24.76
C TYR A 1018 0.48 -31.31 -26.08
N HIS A 1019 0.25 -30.16 -26.70
CA HIS A 1019 0.99 -29.72 -27.89
C HIS A 1019 1.67 -28.37 -27.64
N SER A 1020 2.90 -28.26 -28.13
CA SER A 1020 3.69 -27.03 -28.04
C SER A 1020 3.34 -26.10 -29.21
N VAL A 1021 2.57 -25.05 -28.96
CA VAL A 1021 2.09 -24.08 -29.96
C VAL A 1021 2.17 -22.65 -29.39
N ASP A 1022 2.82 -21.73 -30.11
CA ASP A 1022 2.70 -20.29 -29.82
C ASP A 1022 1.49 -19.71 -30.53
N PHE A 1023 0.50 -19.26 -29.75
CA PHE A 1023 -0.74 -18.70 -30.28
C PHE A 1023 -0.58 -17.33 -30.98
N ARG A 1024 0.63 -16.76 -30.97
CA ARG A 1024 0.98 -15.60 -31.80
C ARG A 1024 1.33 -16.01 -33.24
N GLU A 1025 1.64 -17.28 -33.48
CA GLU A 1025 1.89 -17.84 -34.82
C GLU A 1025 0.57 -18.35 -35.42
N GLN A 1026 -0.08 -17.50 -36.22
CA GLN A 1026 -1.44 -17.72 -36.70
C GLN A 1026 -1.63 -19.06 -37.44
N ASP A 1027 -0.69 -19.40 -38.33
CA ASP A 1027 -0.74 -20.65 -39.10
C ASP A 1027 -0.57 -21.88 -38.20
N ALA A 1028 0.31 -21.82 -37.19
CA ALA A 1028 0.54 -22.93 -36.26
C ALA A 1028 -0.69 -23.19 -35.37
N ALA A 1029 -1.30 -22.13 -34.83
CA ALA A 1029 -2.53 -22.24 -34.05
C ALA A 1029 -3.71 -22.75 -34.89
N LEU A 1030 -3.86 -22.24 -36.12
CA LEU A 1030 -4.89 -22.69 -37.06
C LEU A 1030 -4.70 -24.15 -37.46
N GLN A 1031 -3.46 -24.59 -37.68
CA GLN A 1031 -3.13 -25.96 -38.00
C GLN A 1031 -3.44 -26.90 -36.81
N ALA A 1032 -3.03 -26.54 -35.60
CA ALA A 1032 -3.29 -27.35 -34.40
C ALA A 1032 -4.79 -27.57 -34.16
N VAL A 1033 -5.62 -26.51 -34.27
CA VAL A 1033 -7.09 -26.63 -34.14
C VAL A 1033 -7.68 -27.54 -35.23
N LYS A 1034 -7.16 -27.46 -36.47
CA LYS A 1034 -7.59 -28.31 -37.58
C LYS A 1034 -7.17 -29.77 -37.42
N GLU A 1035 -5.96 -30.03 -36.92
CA GLU A 1035 -5.45 -31.38 -36.66
C GLU A 1035 -6.24 -32.06 -35.53
N ILE A 1036 -6.48 -31.36 -34.42
CA ILE A 1036 -7.30 -31.84 -33.30
C ILE A 1036 -8.72 -32.21 -33.77
N HIS A 1037 -9.37 -31.32 -34.55
CA HIS A 1037 -10.69 -31.62 -35.10
C HIS A 1037 -10.64 -32.75 -36.16
N ALA A 1038 -9.58 -32.86 -36.94
CA ALA A 1038 -9.43 -33.92 -37.94
C ALA A 1038 -9.20 -35.31 -37.31
N GLU A 1039 -8.49 -35.37 -36.18
CA GLU A 1039 -8.27 -36.63 -35.45
C GLU A 1039 -9.54 -37.12 -34.75
N HIS A 1040 -10.24 -36.24 -34.02
CA HIS A 1040 -11.39 -36.65 -33.21
C HIS A 1040 -12.75 -36.50 -33.91
N GLY A 1041 -12.82 -35.77 -35.02
CA GLY A 1041 -14.05 -35.48 -35.77
C GLY A 1041 -15.01 -34.48 -35.12
N ARG A 1042 -14.67 -33.94 -33.95
CA ARG A 1042 -15.45 -33.00 -33.15
C ARG A 1042 -14.57 -32.12 -32.27
N LEU A 1043 -15.11 -30.99 -31.84
CA LEU A 1043 -14.58 -30.14 -30.78
C LEU A 1043 -15.78 -29.48 -30.08
N ASP A 1044 -16.00 -29.78 -28.81
CA ASP A 1044 -17.27 -29.48 -28.12
C ASP A 1044 -17.20 -28.23 -27.24
N GLY A 1045 -16.02 -27.93 -26.67
CA GLY A 1045 -15.80 -26.77 -25.83
C GLY A 1045 -14.37 -26.25 -25.94
N VAL A 1046 -14.19 -24.95 -25.72
CA VAL A 1046 -12.87 -24.29 -25.77
C VAL A 1046 -12.68 -23.34 -24.60
N VAL A 1047 -11.48 -23.30 -24.04
CA VAL A 1047 -11.05 -22.34 -23.02
C VAL A 1047 -9.78 -21.64 -23.47
N TYR A 1048 -9.78 -20.31 -23.38
CA TYR A 1048 -8.62 -19.47 -23.64
C TYR A 1048 -8.18 -18.76 -22.36
N ALA A 1049 -7.10 -19.27 -21.77
CA ALA A 1049 -6.49 -18.81 -20.53
C ALA A 1049 -5.05 -18.30 -20.73
N ALA A 1050 -4.59 -18.11 -21.96
CA ALA A 1050 -3.28 -17.53 -22.24
C ALA A 1050 -3.17 -16.08 -21.74
N GLY A 1051 -1.95 -15.71 -21.34
CA GLY A 1051 -1.60 -14.38 -20.87
C GLY A 1051 -0.16 -14.32 -20.37
N VAL A 1052 0.37 -13.11 -20.30
CA VAL A 1052 1.61 -12.74 -19.59
C VAL A 1052 1.34 -11.43 -18.85
N ILE A 1053 2.20 -11.10 -17.88
CA ILE A 1053 2.11 -9.90 -17.04
C ILE A 1053 3.52 -9.27 -17.00
N GLU A 1054 3.61 -7.95 -17.14
CA GLU A 1054 4.86 -7.17 -17.10
C GLU A 1054 4.63 -5.85 -16.34
N ASP A 1055 4.15 -5.92 -15.10
CA ASP A 1055 3.61 -4.77 -14.36
C ASP A 1055 4.58 -3.59 -14.23
N ARG A 1056 4.16 -2.41 -14.70
CA ARG A 1056 4.90 -1.12 -14.69
C ARG A 1056 3.91 0.04 -14.81
N LEU A 1057 4.19 1.16 -14.13
CA LEU A 1057 3.42 2.40 -14.27
C LEU A 1057 3.43 2.90 -15.73
N ILE A 1058 2.37 3.58 -16.16
CA ILE A 1058 2.23 4.10 -17.54
C ILE A 1058 3.46 4.93 -17.97
N ALA A 1059 4.03 5.73 -17.06
CA ALA A 1059 5.23 6.54 -17.30
C ALA A 1059 6.48 5.69 -17.62
N GLU A 1060 6.64 4.52 -16.98
CA GLU A 1060 7.79 3.62 -17.16
C GLU A 1060 7.57 2.57 -18.26
N LYS A 1061 6.31 2.21 -18.52
CA LYS A 1061 5.91 1.16 -19.46
C LYS A 1061 6.38 1.46 -20.89
N THR A 1062 7.11 0.55 -21.52
CA THR A 1062 7.53 0.70 -22.92
C THR A 1062 6.45 0.20 -23.88
N THR A 1063 6.47 0.69 -25.12
CA THR A 1063 5.54 0.28 -26.18
C THR A 1063 5.61 -1.22 -26.45
N GLU A 1064 6.82 -1.78 -26.47
CA GLU A 1064 7.06 -3.19 -26.74
C GLU A 1064 6.56 -4.08 -25.59
N SER A 1065 6.66 -3.59 -24.34
CA SER A 1065 6.08 -4.26 -23.17
C SER A 1065 4.55 -4.29 -23.25
N PHE A 1066 3.92 -3.14 -23.53
CA PHE A 1066 2.48 -3.06 -23.75
C PHE A 1066 2.02 -4.00 -24.87
N GLN A 1067 2.68 -3.94 -26.04
CA GLN A 1067 2.37 -4.79 -27.20
C GLN A 1067 2.50 -6.29 -26.88
N ARG A 1068 3.53 -6.71 -26.13
CA ARG A 1068 3.70 -8.12 -25.73
C ARG A 1068 2.56 -8.63 -24.88
N VAL A 1069 2.19 -7.90 -23.82
CA VAL A 1069 1.11 -8.31 -22.90
C VAL A 1069 -0.24 -8.27 -23.60
N TYR A 1070 -0.53 -7.19 -24.33
CA TYR A 1070 -1.78 -7.01 -25.06
C TYR A 1070 -1.96 -8.08 -26.14
N GLY A 1071 -1.01 -8.19 -27.08
CA GLY A 1071 -1.08 -9.13 -28.20
C GLY A 1071 -1.05 -10.61 -27.78
N THR A 1072 -0.45 -10.95 -26.64
CA THR A 1072 -0.47 -12.33 -26.11
C THR A 1072 -1.90 -12.78 -25.76
N LYS A 1073 -2.81 -11.86 -25.40
CA LYS A 1073 -4.22 -12.16 -25.14
C LYS A 1073 -5.12 -11.90 -26.35
N THR A 1074 -4.98 -10.77 -27.03
CA THR A 1074 -5.92 -10.36 -28.09
C THR A 1074 -5.68 -11.13 -29.39
N THR A 1075 -4.49 -11.03 -29.98
CA THR A 1075 -4.14 -11.70 -31.24
C THR A 1075 -4.27 -13.22 -31.15
N GLY A 1076 -3.92 -13.81 -29.99
CA GLY A 1076 -4.09 -15.25 -29.77
C GLY A 1076 -5.56 -15.69 -29.66
N ALA A 1077 -6.42 -14.88 -29.04
CA ALA A 1077 -7.86 -15.13 -28.98
C ALA A 1077 -8.52 -14.93 -30.35
N GLU A 1078 -8.19 -13.86 -31.07
CA GLU A 1078 -8.64 -13.61 -32.46
C GLU A 1078 -8.34 -14.81 -33.36
N THR A 1079 -7.09 -15.28 -33.33
CA THR A 1079 -6.62 -16.43 -34.10
C THR A 1079 -7.40 -17.70 -33.77
N LEU A 1080 -7.60 -17.98 -32.48
CA LEU A 1080 -8.38 -19.13 -32.02
C LEU A 1080 -9.83 -19.03 -32.48
N LEU A 1081 -10.50 -17.92 -32.20
CA LEU A 1081 -11.91 -17.71 -32.53
C LEU A 1081 -12.16 -17.81 -34.04
N ALA A 1082 -11.26 -17.25 -34.87
CA ALA A 1082 -11.28 -17.38 -36.33
C ALA A 1082 -11.00 -18.81 -36.83
N ALA A 1083 -10.18 -19.60 -36.12
CA ALA A 1083 -9.98 -21.01 -36.41
C ALA A 1083 -11.24 -21.84 -36.12
N LEU A 1084 -11.93 -21.56 -35.00
CA LEU A 1084 -13.18 -22.23 -34.62
C LEU A 1084 -14.34 -21.92 -35.60
N GLU A 1085 -14.37 -20.71 -36.18
CA GLU A 1085 -15.36 -20.35 -37.20
C GLU A 1085 -15.25 -21.17 -38.49
N GLN A 1086 -14.04 -21.66 -38.82
CA GLN A 1086 -13.76 -22.49 -39.99
C GLN A 1086 -14.11 -23.98 -39.80
N LEU A 1087 -14.44 -24.41 -38.58
CA LEU A 1087 -14.78 -25.80 -38.30
C LEU A 1087 -16.18 -26.16 -38.84
N PRO A 1088 -16.39 -27.38 -39.37
CA PRO A 1088 -17.69 -27.81 -39.89
C PRO A 1088 -18.73 -27.95 -38.79
N ASN A 1089 -18.30 -28.33 -37.58
CA ASN A 1089 -19.08 -28.27 -36.35
C ASN A 1089 -18.35 -27.33 -35.40
N ARG A 1090 -19.03 -26.28 -34.93
CA ARG A 1090 -18.48 -25.33 -33.95
C ARG A 1090 -18.64 -25.87 -32.53
N PRO A 1091 -17.74 -25.53 -31.59
CA PRO A 1091 -17.93 -25.87 -30.19
C PRO A 1091 -19.20 -25.19 -29.64
N ALA A 1092 -19.86 -25.85 -28.68
CA ALA A 1092 -21.05 -25.34 -28.03
C ALA A 1092 -20.76 -24.12 -27.13
N PHE A 1093 -19.53 -24.02 -26.63
CA PHE A 1093 -19.08 -22.86 -25.86
C PHE A 1093 -17.60 -22.52 -26.09
N ALA A 1094 -17.28 -21.24 -25.96
CA ALA A 1094 -15.93 -20.71 -25.80
C ALA A 1094 -15.83 -19.90 -24.50
N VAL A 1095 -14.84 -20.17 -23.65
CA VAL A 1095 -14.58 -19.41 -22.42
C VAL A 1095 -13.30 -18.62 -22.58
N LEU A 1096 -13.34 -17.34 -22.25
CA LEU A 1096 -12.18 -16.45 -22.26
C LEU A 1096 -11.86 -16.01 -20.83
N PHE A 1097 -10.64 -16.26 -20.35
CA PHE A 1097 -10.24 -15.86 -18.99
C PHE A 1097 -9.77 -14.40 -19.02
N GLY A 1098 -10.68 -13.52 -18.61
CA GLY A 1098 -10.42 -12.14 -18.29
C GLY A 1098 -9.84 -11.98 -16.88
N SER A 1099 -9.62 -10.73 -16.49
CA SER A 1099 -9.20 -10.34 -15.13
C SER A 1099 -10.06 -9.19 -14.62
N ILE A 1100 -10.26 -9.12 -13.31
CA ILE A 1100 -10.91 -7.99 -12.63
C ILE A 1100 -10.21 -6.64 -12.91
N SER A 1101 -8.92 -6.64 -13.28
CA SER A 1101 -8.21 -5.42 -13.69
C SER A 1101 -8.84 -4.75 -14.93
N ALA A 1102 -9.51 -5.50 -15.83
CA ALA A 1102 -10.30 -4.90 -16.91
C ALA A 1102 -11.60 -4.23 -16.41
N VAL A 1103 -12.20 -4.80 -15.38
CA VAL A 1103 -13.50 -4.38 -14.80
C VAL A 1103 -13.35 -3.11 -13.96
N LEU A 1104 -12.27 -3.03 -13.18
CA LEU A 1104 -12.07 -1.98 -12.18
C LEU A 1104 -10.85 -1.07 -12.46
N GLY A 1105 -9.95 -1.44 -13.37
CA GLY A 1105 -8.61 -0.87 -13.50
C GLY A 1105 -7.67 -1.36 -12.40
N ASN A 1106 -6.36 -1.40 -12.65
CA ASN A 1106 -5.37 -1.63 -11.60
C ASN A 1106 -4.03 -0.91 -11.90
N ARG A 1107 -3.43 -0.27 -10.89
CA ARG A 1107 -2.18 0.49 -11.02
C ARG A 1107 -1.04 -0.44 -11.43
N GLY A 1108 -0.27 -0.03 -12.44
CA GLY A 1108 0.81 -0.80 -13.05
C GLY A 1108 0.37 -1.79 -14.13
N GLN A 1109 -0.93 -1.92 -14.40
CA GLN A 1109 -1.50 -2.99 -15.25
C GLN A 1109 -2.27 -2.45 -16.46
N VAL A 1110 -1.92 -1.27 -16.98
CA VAL A 1110 -2.67 -0.59 -18.05
C VAL A 1110 -2.90 -1.44 -19.30
N ASP A 1111 -1.89 -2.20 -19.70
CA ASP A 1111 -1.88 -3.10 -20.84
C ASP A 1111 -2.66 -4.38 -20.55
N TYR A 1112 -2.48 -4.97 -19.37
CA TYR A 1112 -3.20 -6.17 -18.95
C TYR A 1112 -4.70 -5.90 -18.77
N ALA A 1113 -5.07 -4.75 -18.19
CA ALA A 1113 -6.45 -4.29 -18.10
C ALA A 1113 -7.06 -4.10 -19.49
N ALA A 1114 -6.38 -3.40 -20.40
CA ALA A 1114 -6.82 -3.22 -21.77
C ALA A 1114 -6.93 -4.55 -22.54
N ALA A 1115 -6.00 -5.48 -22.35
CA ALA A 1115 -5.99 -6.78 -23.02
C ALA A 1115 -7.17 -7.66 -22.62
N ASN A 1116 -7.49 -7.70 -21.32
CA ASN A 1116 -8.61 -8.48 -20.79
C ASN A 1116 -9.98 -7.83 -21.10
N ASP A 1117 -10.03 -6.50 -21.25
CA ASP A 1117 -11.20 -5.77 -21.74
C ASP A 1117 -11.44 -6.03 -23.24
N ALA A 1118 -10.38 -5.97 -24.06
CA ALA A 1118 -10.46 -6.30 -25.48
C ALA A 1118 -10.87 -7.76 -25.72
N LEU A 1119 -10.36 -8.68 -24.89
CA LEU A 1119 -10.76 -10.09 -24.88
C LEU A 1119 -12.27 -10.27 -24.67
N GLN A 1120 -12.89 -9.43 -23.82
CA GLN A 1120 -14.35 -9.43 -23.62
C GLN A 1120 -15.10 -9.07 -24.91
N SER A 1121 -14.69 -8.00 -25.60
CA SER A 1121 -15.28 -7.56 -26.87
C SER A 1121 -15.14 -8.60 -27.97
N LEU A 1122 -13.97 -9.26 -28.05
CA LEU A 1122 -13.71 -10.34 -29.01
C LEU A 1122 -14.66 -11.54 -28.82
N GLY A 1123 -14.87 -11.95 -27.56
CA GLY A 1123 -15.84 -12.99 -27.21
C GLY A 1123 -17.27 -12.61 -27.60
N ALA A 1124 -17.72 -11.41 -27.21
CA ALA A 1124 -19.05 -10.91 -27.55
C ALA A 1124 -19.29 -10.88 -29.07
N ALA A 1125 -18.34 -10.35 -29.84
CA ALA A 1125 -18.43 -10.28 -31.29
C ALA A 1125 -18.36 -11.66 -31.98
N TRP A 1126 -17.64 -12.63 -31.43
CA TRP A 1126 -17.70 -14.02 -31.92
C TRP A 1126 -19.05 -14.66 -31.64
N SER A 1127 -19.62 -14.46 -30.45
CA SER A 1127 -20.94 -14.98 -30.10
C SER A 1127 -22.03 -14.41 -31.01
N GLY A 1128 -22.05 -13.08 -31.19
CA GLY A 1128 -23.00 -12.40 -32.09
C GLY A 1128 -22.91 -12.86 -33.56
N ARG A 1129 -21.69 -13.13 -34.06
CA ARG A 1129 -21.49 -13.60 -35.45
C ARG A 1129 -21.77 -15.09 -35.65
N THR A 1130 -21.55 -15.92 -34.64
CA THR A 1130 -21.64 -17.40 -34.77
C THR A 1130 -22.93 -18.00 -34.24
N GLY A 1131 -23.64 -17.29 -33.35
CA GLY A 1131 -24.76 -17.81 -32.56
C GLY A 1131 -24.35 -18.80 -31.45
N GLN A 1132 -23.05 -19.07 -31.27
CA GLN A 1132 -22.53 -19.94 -30.22
C GLN A 1132 -22.21 -19.13 -28.96
N ARG A 1133 -22.22 -19.78 -27.79
CA ARG A 1133 -21.98 -19.09 -26.53
C ARG A 1133 -20.50 -18.76 -26.35
N ALA A 1134 -20.16 -17.48 -26.23
CA ALA A 1134 -18.89 -17.05 -25.66
C ALA A 1134 -19.12 -16.43 -24.28
N LEU A 1135 -18.28 -16.79 -23.32
CA LEU A 1135 -18.32 -16.27 -21.96
C LEU A 1135 -16.94 -15.77 -21.56
N THR A 1136 -16.83 -14.48 -21.27
CA THR A 1136 -15.63 -13.91 -20.65
C THR A 1136 -15.79 -13.92 -19.13
N VAL A 1137 -14.83 -14.53 -18.43
CA VAL A 1137 -14.85 -14.59 -16.96
C VAL A 1137 -13.71 -13.76 -16.42
N HIS A 1138 -14.05 -12.64 -15.80
CA HIS A 1138 -13.10 -11.75 -15.14
C HIS A 1138 -12.81 -12.27 -13.73
N TRP A 1139 -11.65 -12.87 -13.55
CA TRP A 1139 -11.24 -13.43 -12.27
C TRP A 1139 -10.63 -12.35 -11.36
N GLY A 1140 -11.03 -12.38 -10.09
CA GLY A 1140 -10.22 -11.83 -8.99
C GLY A 1140 -8.98 -12.69 -8.71
N PRO A 1141 -8.16 -12.35 -7.70
CA PRO A 1141 -6.94 -13.09 -7.38
C PRO A 1141 -7.22 -14.47 -6.77
N TRP A 1142 -6.48 -15.50 -7.17
CA TRP A 1142 -6.67 -16.90 -6.70
C TRP A 1142 -5.63 -17.27 -5.64
N ALA A 1143 -6.04 -18.05 -4.65
CA ALA A 1143 -5.16 -18.54 -3.60
C ALA A 1143 -4.14 -19.56 -4.15
N PRO A 1144 -2.91 -19.60 -3.61
CA PRO A 1144 -1.97 -20.66 -3.89
C PRO A 1144 -2.41 -21.95 -3.19
N THR A 1145 -2.22 -23.08 -3.87
CA THR A 1145 -2.51 -24.43 -3.36
C THR A 1145 -1.30 -25.32 -3.63
N GLY A 1146 -1.02 -26.26 -2.73
CA GLY A 1146 0.26 -26.99 -2.65
C GLY A 1146 0.85 -27.43 -3.99
N GLY A 1147 2.16 -27.23 -4.16
CA GLY A 1147 2.90 -27.53 -5.39
C GLY A 1147 2.76 -26.51 -6.51
N HIS A 1148 1.73 -25.66 -6.50
CA HIS A 1148 1.48 -24.66 -7.55
C HIS A 1148 1.45 -23.23 -6.99
N THR A 1149 2.07 -22.29 -7.69
CA THR A 1149 2.18 -20.87 -7.27
C THR A 1149 0.92 -20.01 -7.53
N GLY A 1150 -0.23 -20.63 -7.82
CA GLY A 1150 -1.50 -19.94 -8.08
C GLY A 1150 -1.45 -18.91 -9.22
N MET A 1151 -2.35 -17.91 -9.16
CA MET A 1151 -2.16 -16.62 -9.84
C MET A 1151 -1.36 -15.63 -8.97
N VAL A 1152 -1.10 -16.02 -7.72
CA VAL A 1152 -0.63 -15.18 -6.62
C VAL A 1152 0.28 -16.05 -5.77
N THR A 1153 1.52 -15.62 -5.55
CA THR A 1153 2.45 -16.34 -4.66
C THR A 1153 1.89 -16.40 -3.23
N PRO A 1154 2.24 -17.40 -2.41
CA PRO A 1154 1.85 -17.43 -0.99
C PRO A 1154 2.14 -16.11 -0.25
N GLU A 1155 3.13 -15.37 -0.70
CA GLU A 1155 3.62 -14.11 -0.16
C GLU A 1155 2.73 -12.92 -0.59
N LEU A 1156 2.52 -12.72 -1.90
CA LEU A 1156 1.58 -11.73 -2.43
C LEU A 1156 0.14 -12.00 -1.93
N GLY A 1157 -0.18 -13.27 -1.63
CA GLY A 1157 -1.44 -13.67 -1.01
C GLY A 1157 -1.57 -13.20 0.44
N ARG A 1158 -0.47 -13.19 1.21
CA ARG A 1158 -0.43 -12.57 2.55
C ARG A 1158 -0.62 -11.06 2.45
N GLU A 1159 -0.08 -10.40 1.42
CA GLU A 1159 -0.25 -8.95 1.24
C GLU A 1159 -1.66 -8.56 0.77
N TYR A 1160 -2.28 -9.34 -0.12
CA TYR A 1160 -3.71 -9.18 -0.41
C TYR A 1160 -4.57 -9.35 0.86
N ALA A 1161 -4.28 -10.36 1.69
CA ALA A 1161 -4.97 -10.54 2.97
C ALA A 1161 -4.74 -9.36 3.94
N ARG A 1162 -3.53 -8.79 4.03
CA ARG A 1162 -3.23 -7.56 4.79
C ARG A 1162 -4.09 -6.37 4.33
N ARG A 1163 -4.33 -6.26 3.01
CA ARG A 1163 -5.19 -5.23 2.39
C ARG A 1163 -6.69 -5.53 2.43
N GLY A 1164 -7.11 -6.65 3.04
CA GLY A 1164 -8.51 -7.08 3.10
C GLY A 1164 -9.04 -7.71 1.82
N VAL A 1165 -8.19 -7.94 0.82
CA VAL A 1165 -8.50 -8.64 -0.43
C VAL A 1165 -8.44 -10.14 -0.17
N ARG A 1166 -9.61 -10.78 -0.17
CA ARG A 1166 -9.78 -12.24 -0.06
C ARG A 1166 -9.59 -12.91 -1.42
N LEU A 1167 -8.94 -14.06 -1.39
CA LEU A 1167 -8.54 -14.84 -2.56
C LEU A 1167 -9.57 -15.91 -2.92
N ILE A 1168 -9.63 -16.27 -4.19
CA ILE A 1168 -10.47 -17.33 -4.73
C ILE A 1168 -9.82 -18.68 -4.45
N ASP A 1169 -10.51 -19.59 -3.76
CA ASP A 1169 -10.06 -20.98 -3.66
C ASP A 1169 -10.07 -21.65 -5.06
N PRO A 1170 -9.00 -22.36 -5.48
CA PRO A 1170 -8.95 -22.94 -6.82
C PRO A 1170 -9.97 -24.06 -7.12
N GLU A 1171 -10.39 -24.83 -6.13
CA GLU A 1171 -11.42 -25.87 -6.33
C GLU A 1171 -12.79 -25.22 -6.47
N GLU A 1172 -13.14 -24.29 -5.58
CA GLU A 1172 -14.40 -23.53 -5.71
C GLU A 1172 -14.43 -22.61 -6.93
N GLY A 1173 -13.29 -22.06 -7.36
CA GLY A 1173 -13.16 -21.26 -8.57
C GLY A 1173 -13.44 -22.06 -9.85
N THR A 1174 -12.87 -23.27 -9.95
CA THR A 1174 -13.12 -24.16 -11.10
C THR A 1174 -14.54 -24.74 -11.07
N ALA A 1175 -15.07 -25.08 -9.89
CA ALA A 1175 -16.46 -25.50 -9.72
C ALA A 1175 -17.45 -24.37 -10.07
N ALA A 1176 -17.16 -23.12 -9.69
CA ALA A 1176 -17.96 -21.96 -10.04
C ALA A 1176 -18.03 -21.74 -11.57
N LEU A 1177 -16.93 -21.98 -12.30
CA LEU A 1177 -16.95 -21.94 -13.76
C LEU A 1177 -17.83 -23.04 -14.38
N LEU A 1178 -17.76 -24.28 -13.87
CA LEU A 1178 -18.67 -25.35 -14.34
C LEU A 1178 -20.14 -25.00 -14.07
N ARG A 1179 -20.46 -24.43 -12.89
CA ARG A 1179 -21.80 -23.96 -12.53
C ARG A 1179 -22.27 -22.79 -13.41
N GLU A 1180 -21.39 -21.84 -13.75
CA GLU A 1180 -21.70 -20.74 -14.69
C GLU A 1180 -22.00 -21.25 -16.10
N LEU A 1181 -21.22 -22.21 -16.56
CA LEU A 1181 -21.45 -22.81 -17.88
C LEU A 1181 -22.75 -23.63 -17.88
N ALA A 1182 -23.03 -24.45 -16.87
CA ALA A 1182 -24.25 -25.26 -16.83
C ALA A 1182 -25.54 -24.45 -16.58
N TRP A 1183 -25.48 -23.45 -15.70
CA TRP A 1183 -26.68 -22.79 -15.12
C TRP A 1183 -26.73 -21.27 -15.32
N GLY A 1184 -25.67 -20.66 -15.84
CA GLY A 1184 -25.64 -19.25 -16.21
C GLY A 1184 -26.52 -18.95 -17.42
N THR A 1185 -27.09 -17.74 -17.46
CA THR A 1185 -27.88 -17.25 -18.59
C THR A 1185 -27.02 -17.19 -19.85
N GLU A 1186 -27.43 -17.86 -20.93
CA GLU A 1186 -26.69 -17.89 -22.20
C GLU A 1186 -26.42 -16.50 -22.80
N SER A 1187 -27.28 -15.52 -22.52
CA SER A 1187 -27.12 -14.12 -22.92
C SER A 1187 -26.05 -13.33 -22.14
N ALA A 1188 -25.41 -13.93 -21.12
CA ALA A 1188 -24.33 -13.27 -20.38
C ALA A 1188 -22.99 -13.48 -21.10
N GLY A 1189 -22.58 -12.51 -21.92
CA GLY A 1189 -21.26 -12.52 -22.58
C GLY A 1189 -20.07 -12.29 -21.63
N ALA A 1190 -20.32 -11.71 -20.45
CA ALA A 1190 -19.29 -11.47 -19.44
C ALA A 1190 -19.82 -11.58 -18.00
N VAL A 1191 -18.97 -12.09 -17.10
CA VAL A 1191 -19.21 -12.17 -15.64
C VAL A 1191 -17.91 -11.91 -14.89
N VAL A 1192 -18.03 -11.55 -13.62
CA VAL A 1192 -16.89 -11.35 -12.71
C VAL A 1192 -17.01 -12.31 -11.54
N TYR A 1193 -15.95 -13.03 -11.22
CA TYR A 1193 -15.88 -13.93 -10.07
C TYR A 1193 -14.77 -13.51 -9.12
N THR A 1194 -15.11 -13.19 -7.88
CA THR A 1194 -14.15 -12.76 -6.85
C THR A 1194 -14.70 -12.98 -5.44
N SER A 1195 -13.81 -13.29 -4.50
CA SER A 1195 -14.18 -13.53 -3.09
C SER A 1195 -14.29 -12.23 -2.27
N SER A 1196 -13.81 -11.11 -2.81
CA SER A 1196 -13.87 -9.77 -2.17
C SER A 1196 -15.07 -8.96 -2.65
N GLY A 1197 -15.59 -8.08 -1.79
CA GLY A 1197 -16.34 -6.92 -2.25
C GLY A 1197 -15.31 -5.82 -2.55
N TRP A 1198 -15.22 -5.40 -3.80
CA TRP A 1198 -14.24 -4.42 -4.29
C TRP A 1198 -14.84 -3.02 -4.40
#